data_AF-A0A143B9W7-F1
#
_entry.id   AF-A0A143B9W7-F1
#
_cell.length_a   1.000
_cell.length_b   1.000
_cell.length_c   1.000
_cell.angle_alpha   90.00
_cell.angle_beta   90.00
_cell.angle_gamma   90.00
#
_symmetry.space_group_name_H-M   'P 1'
#
loop_
_entity.id
_entity.type
_entity.pdbx_description
1 polymer ?
#
loop_
_entity_poly.entity_id
_entity_poly.type
_entity_poly.pdbx_seq_one_letter_code
_entity_poly.pdbx_strand_id
1 'polypeptide(L)'
;MRTTKLVSLALAAALALTLSGCGSNRDSSGSTTTGGANLGSDPVTSVAYVGSGTCIGCHEDFSWSAAEVDKYLVGKHVVHSTHVAATSEALCLSCHDPIGDGPTLEGLIDPADVPAGGLAAVGCENCHGAGGEHFGVGPIPSATPDFNACGQCHNSRWTTEMPSHITYHPEGNNILADYVASPHTKIHTGAPCSKCHTDEGARQYKDYDTFESLVTVTEVENPSPIQCRTCHDPHNPGKLLENEQTSGRGASLKVVASAEYATCTNCHQRHDAQIGAAVSKLPGSTSSDGASGDLIYHAARYSRVIASTHFDDPETTNVVEGYTMDPANERSCRDCHNVHAADITINEQWAESGHGGDIIAIKKQAVADAGLTDHDWAAVDIYRKAGVAAADNAFVHYDWDAANRQSCQQCHTSTGFKNYAADPANYDAANNDFSALVGWSKDATTGAITPSGQNEMLYCWACHSNNAGDLRVKAAVTAGYTYNSLPIDFPDVGSSNTCLVCHSARGNASDVPVSTSGYGASHHGIAGAILFSNLTHVGGEYVGLDYSKPSYFEHDILGTPADDATGNTDAGPCAVCHMNGAAGQPDHTFAVVEKDAAGVVVGLNSEACINCHTGAHGAALTTTDLVAGDGTAAAAAAFLEEESLGYQQAGQLLKDTLNQANGQTNYTGGVVAAATGTDNDHRAFQNSLIPGNDAGGYAHNRYYVKRLLFDSIDWLDNGVLDGSITIDVALYPEAVAWLRGDTVTGVASRP
;
A
#
# COMPACT_ATOMS: atom_id res chain seq x y z
N MET A 1 73.64 -52.63 -25.28
CA MET A 1 72.23 -52.28 -25.55
C MET A 1 71.22 -53.11 -24.71
N ARG A 2 71.46 -53.33 -23.41
CA ARG A 2 70.50 -53.98 -22.49
C ARG A 2 70.30 -53.25 -21.16
N THR A 3 71.13 -52.26 -20.85
CA THR A 3 71.11 -51.50 -19.60
C THR A 3 70.29 -50.20 -19.67
N THR A 4 70.09 -49.62 -20.86
CA THR A 4 69.30 -48.40 -21.04
C THR A 4 67.78 -48.60 -21.05
N LYS A 5 67.28 -49.83 -21.30
CA LYS A 5 65.83 -50.11 -21.26
C LYS A 5 65.28 -50.38 -19.85
N LEU A 6 66.14 -50.78 -18.90
CA LEU A 6 65.74 -51.05 -17.51
C LEU A 6 65.65 -49.77 -16.67
N VAL A 7 66.48 -48.76 -16.96
CA VAL A 7 66.43 -47.47 -16.27
C VAL A 7 65.19 -46.66 -16.67
N SER A 8 64.76 -46.73 -17.93
CA SER A 8 63.53 -46.05 -18.38
C SER A 8 62.24 -46.68 -17.85
N LEU A 9 62.21 -48.00 -17.61
CA LEU A 9 61.06 -48.65 -16.96
C LEU A 9 61.00 -48.36 -15.45
N ALA A 10 62.15 -48.29 -14.78
CA ALA A 10 62.22 -47.96 -13.36
C ALA A 10 61.86 -46.49 -13.08
N LEU A 11 62.23 -45.57 -13.98
CA LEU A 11 61.84 -44.15 -13.86
C LEU A 11 60.35 -43.92 -14.15
N ALA A 12 59.75 -44.68 -15.09
CA ALA A 12 58.30 -44.61 -15.35
C ALA A 12 57.47 -45.21 -14.20
N ALA A 13 57.96 -46.27 -13.55
CA ALA A 13 57.32 -46.83 -12.36
C ALA A 13 57.46 -45.91 -11.12
N ALA A 14 58.61 -45.22 -10.98
CA ALA A 14 58.82 -44.26 -9.88
C ALA A 14 58.00 -42.96 -10.04
N LEU A 15 57.75 -42.49 -11.27
CA LEU A 15 56.84 -41.36 -11.51
C LEU A 15 55.36 -41.74 -11.34
N ALA A 16 54.98 -42.99 -11.63
CA ALA A 16 53.62 -43.48 -11.39
C ALA A 16 53.31 -43.71 -9.89
N LEU A 17 54.34 -43.85 -9.04
CA LEU A 17 54.21 -44.02 -7.59
C LEU A 17 54.19 -42.69 -6.81
N THR A 18 54.46 -41.55 -7.45
CA THR A 18 54.34 -40.20 -6.84
C THR A 18 53.09 -39.45 -7.30
N LEU A 19 52.24 -40.07 -8.12
CA LEU A 19 50.91 -39.56 -8.51
C LEU A 19 49.76 -40.26 -7.76
N SER A 20 50.07 -41.13 -6.79
CA SER A 20 49.12 -41.72 -5.85
C SER A 20 49.09 -40.95 -4.53
N GLY A 21 48.52 -39.75 -4.59
CA GLY A 21 48.19 -38.87 -3.46
C GLY A 21 47.75 -37.53 -4.05
N CYS A 22 46.48 -37.08 -4.01
CA CYS A 22 45.37 -37.39 -3.14
C CYS A 22 44.14 -37.83 -3.95
N GLY A 23 43.67 -39.05 -3.72
CA GLY A 23 42.46 -39.59 -4.35
C GLY A 23 41.95 -40.76 -3.54
N SER A 24 41.88 -40.58 -2.21
CA SER A 24 41.44 -41.60 -1.28
C SER A 24 40.98 -40.98 0.04
N ASN A 25 39.70 -40.59 0.09
CA ASN A 25 38.91 -40.60 1.33
C ASN A 25 37.82 -41.69 1.27
N ARG A 26 38.06 -42.76 0.51
CA ARG A 26 37.47 -44.07 0.83
C ARG A 26 38.39 -44.75 1.83
N ASP A 27 38.26 -44.37 3.09
CA ASP A 27 38.89 -45.10 4.17
C ASP A 27 38.41 -46.55 4.15
N SER A 28 39.38 -47.47 4.16
CA SER A 28 39.19 -48.93 4.20
C SER A 28 38.68 -49.45 5.56
N SER A 29 38.15 -48.56 6.40
CA SER A 29 37.53 -48.88 7.69
C SER A 29 36.04 -48.57 7.69
N GLY A 30 35.30 -48.98 6.66
CA GLY A 30 33.84 -49.15 6.75
C GLY A 30 33.05 -48.03 7.43
N SER A 31 33.43 -46.75 7.25
CA SER A 31 32.57 -45.64 7.66
C SER A 31 31.42 -45.56 6.67
N THR A 32 30.36 -46.23 7.05
CA THR A 32 29.04 -46.22 6.49
C THR A 32 28.57 -44.78 6.20
N THR A 33 28.43 -44.40 4.93
CA THR A 33 27.25 -43.60 4.52
C THR A 33 26.02 -44.49 4.32
N THR A 34 26.17 -45.82 4.44
CA THR A 34 25.06 -46.79 4.41
C THR A 34 24.25 -46.85 5.73
N GLY A 35 24.28 -45.79 6.53
CA GLY A 35 23.48 -45.65 7.76
C GLY A 35 22.40 -44.56 7.68
N GLY A 36 22.35 -43.78 6.61
CA GLY A 36 21.32 -42.77 6.41
C GLY A 36 19.97 -43.40 6.06
N ALA A 37 18.87 -42.72 6.41
CA ALA A 37 17.54 -43.07 5.93
C ALA A 37 17.56 -43.27 4.39
N ASN A 38 16.74 -44.17 3.86
CA ASN A 38 16.56 -44.28 2.41
C ASN A 38 15.77 -43.05 1.92
N LEU A 39 16.48 -41.97 1.61
CA LEU A 39 15.94 -40.68 1.15
C LEU A 39 15.55 -40.71 -0.34
N GLY A 40 15.74 -41.83 -1.02
CA GLY A 40 15.40 -41.99 -2.43
C GLY A 40 16.43 -41.40 -3.38
N SER A 41 15.99 -40.99 -4.56
CA SER A 41 16.84 -40.42 -5.60
C SER A 41 16.09 -39.36 -6.36
N ASP A 42 16.83 -38.38 -6.87
CA ASP A 42 16.27 -37.32 -7.68
C ASP A 42 15.59 -37.91 -8.93
N PRO A 43 14.30 -37.60 -9.18
CA PRO A 43 13.53 -38.26 -10.23
C PRO A 43 13.98 -37.88 -11.65
N VAL A 44 14.75 -36.80 -11.80
CA VAL A 44 15.24 -36.32 -13.10
C VAL A 44 16.61 -36.91 -13.42
N THR A 45 17.52 -36.92 -12.43
CA THR A 45 18.92 -37.33 -12.61
C THR A 45 19.19 -38.77 -12.18
N SER A 46 18.30 -39.38 -11.41
CA SER A 46 18.49 -40.68 -10.74
C SER A 46 19.67 -40.73 -9.75
N VAL A 47 20.20 -39.58 -9.36
CA VAL A 47 21.26 -39.47 -8.34
C VAL A 47 20.64 -39.60 -6.95
N ALA A 48 21.26 -40.40 -6.09
CA ALA A 48 20.76 -40.62 -4.72
C ALA A 48 20.94 -39.38 -3.84
N TYR A 49 19.94 -39.10 -3.00
CA TYR A 49 20.05 -38.11 -1.94
C TYR A 49 20.92 -38.66 -0.79
N VAL A 50 21.76 -37.81 -0.21
CA VAL A 50 22.65 -38.18 0.90
C VAL A 50 22.25 -37.55 2.24
N GLY A 51 21.34 -36.57 2.21
CA GLY A 51 20.84 -35.84 3.37
C GLY A 51 21.77 -34.73 3.84
N SER A 52 21.18 -33.69 4.40
CA SER A 52 21.83 -32.45 4.83
C SER A 52 22.85 -32.68 5.95
N GLY A 53 22.60 -33.63 6.86
CA GLY A 53 23.58 -34.01 7.88
C GLY A 53 24.91 -34.51 7.29
N THR A 54 24.88 -35.18 6.14
CA THR A 54 26.10 -35.60 5.42
C THR A 54 26.86 -34.39 4.86
N CYS A 55 26.12 -33.42 4.30
CA CYS A 55 26.70 -32.17 3.80
C CYS A 55 27.35 -31.38 4.94
N ILE A 56 26.63 -31.18 6.04
CA ILE A 56 27.09 -30.43 7.22
C ILE A 56 28.37 -31.03 7.78
N GLY A 57 28.43 -32.35 7.96
CA GLY A 57 29.62 -33.03 8.50
C GLY A 57 30.91 -32.85 7.68
N CYS A 58 30.83 -32.34 6.44
CA CYS A 58 32.01 -31.91 5.67
C CYS A 58 32.14 -30.38 5.62
N HIS A 59 31.03 -29.67 5.43
CA HIS A 59 31.02 -28.24 5.17
C HIS A 59 31.14 -27.36 6.43
N GLU A 60 30.87 -27.91 7.61
CA GLU A 60 31.05 -27.20 8.90
C GLU A 60 32.53 -26.97 9.25
N ASP A 61 33.42 -27.83 8.76
CA ASP A 61 34.86 -27.77 9.07
C ASP A 61 35.66 -26.94 8.04
N PHE A 62 35.05 -26.58 6.91
CA PHE A 62 35.73 -25.80 5.88
C PHE A 62 35.62 -24.30 6.15
N SER A 63 36.76 -23.61 6.11
CA SER A 63 36.82 -22.15 6.35
C SER A 63 35.97 -21.32 5.39
N TRP A 64 35.59 -21.87 4.22
CA TRP A 64 34.79 -21.18 3.22
C TRP A 64 33.28 -21.48 3.31
N SER A 65 32.84 -22.48 4.09
CA SER A 65 31.41 -22.83 4.24
C SER A 65 30.91 -22.94 5.68
N ALA A 66 31.79 -23.00 6.68
CA ALA A 66 31.40 -23.13 8.08
C ALA A 66 30.35 -22.08 8.52
N ALA A 67 30.60 -20.81 8.16
CA ALA A 67 29.68 -19.72 8.46
C ALA A 67 28.32 -19.86 7.76
N GLU A 68 28.28 -20.48 6.58
CA GLU A 68 27.03 -20.72 5.85
C GLU A 68 26.23 -21.87 6.46
N VAL A 69 26.90 -22.89 6.99
CA VAL A 69 26.27 -23.94 7.80
C VAL A 69 25.68 -23.36 9.09
N ASP A 70 26.42 -22.52 9.81
CA ASP A 70 25.93 -21.87 11.03
C ASP A 70 24.67 -21.05 10.76
N LYS A 71 24.64 -20.29 9.66
CA LYS A 71 23.47 -19.53 9.22
C LYS A 71 22.29 -20.43 8.88
N TYR A 72 22.55 -21.53 8.18
CA TYR A 72 21.54 -22.52 7.79
C TYR A 72 20.83 -23.13 9.00
N LEU A 73 21.58 -23.59 9.99
CA LEU A 73 21.03 -24.27 11.17
C LEU A 73 20.09 -23.39 12.00
N VAL A 74 20.28 -22.06 11.99
CA VAL A 74 19.41 -21.10 12.68
C VAL A 74 18.43 -20.38 11.75
N GLY A 75 18.48 -20.69 10.45
CA GLY A 75 17.71 -20.03 9.40
C GLY A 75 16.30 -20.58 9.28
N LYS A 76 15.40 -19.82 8.63
CA LYS A 76 14.00 -20.24 8.47
C LYS A 76 13.82 -21.53 7.68
N HIS A 77 14.76 -21.94 6.83
CA HIS A 77 14.66 -23.24 6.15
C HIS A 77 14.80 -24.45 7.10
N VAL A 78 15.38 -24.25 8.30
CA VAL A 78 15.42 -25.28 9.35
C VAL A 78 14.44 -24.93 10.47
N VAL A 79 14.43 -23.67 10.92
CA VAL A 79 13.62 -23.18 12.04
C VAL A 79 12.50 -22.24 11.53
N HIS A 80 11.56 -22.76 10.73
CA HIS A 80 10.47 -21.95 10.12
C HIS A 80 9.22 -21.77 10.98
N SER A 81 8.62 -22.84 11.49
CA SER A 81 7.33 -22.78 12.16
C SER A 81 7.10 -23.92 13.17
N THR A 82 6.22 -23.66 14.14
CA THR A 82 5.66 -24.70 15.02
C THR A 82 4.43 -25.39 14.44
N HIS A 83 3.96 -24.96 13.26
CA HIS A 83 2.73 -25.45 12.61
C HIS A 83 3.00 -26.65 11.69
N VAL A 84 4.24 -26.78 11.20
CA VAL A 84 4.67 -27.89 10.33
C VAL A 84 5.78 -28.66 11.02
N ALA A 85 5.56 -29.95 11.22
CA ALA A 85 6.50 -30.93 11.76
C ALA A 85 6.73 -32.08 10.77
N ALA A 86 7.73 -32.94 10.99
CA ALA A 86 8.03 -34.11 10.14
C ALA A 86 6.86 -35.09 9.98
N THR A 87 5.90 -35.05 10.91
CA THR A 87 4.67 -35.86 10.91
C THR A 87 3.48 -35.19 10.21
N SER A 88 3.67 -34.01 9.62
CA SER A 88 2.63 -33.30 8.88
C SER A 88 2.21 -34.03 7.61
N GLU A 89 1.10 -33.60 7.02
CA GLU A 89 0.63 -34.19 5.76
C GLU A 89 1.60 -33.93 4.60
N ALA A 90 1.58 -34.84 3.61
CA ALA A 90 2.49 -34.83 2.47
C ALA A 90 2.46 -33.52 1.68
N LEU A 91 1.32 -32.82 1.67
CA LEU A 91 1.19 -31.53 1.00
C LEU A 91 2.11 -30.48 1.63
N CYS A 92 2.13 -30.37 2.96
CA CYS A 92 3.03 -29.48 3.69
C CYS A 92 4.50 -29.89 3.49
N LEU A 93 4.77 -31.20 3.61
CA LEU A 93 6.14 -31.72 3.50
C LEU A 93 6.73 -31.54 2.10
N SER A 94 5.89 -31.42 1.06
CA SER A 94 6.37 -31.14 -0.31
C SER A 94 7.19 -29.84 -0.46
N CYS A 95 7.11 -28.93 0.53
CA CYS A 95 7.95 -27.74 0.60
C CYS A 95 8.72 -27.59 1.90
N HIS A 96 8.23 -28.11 3.02
CA HIS A 96 8.88 -27.92 4.32
C HIS A 96 9.83 -29.06 4.70
N ASP A 97 9.74 -30.21 4.04
CA ASP A 97 10.70 -31.31 4.16
C ASP A 97 10.64 -32.25 2.94
N PRO A 98 10.97 -31.75 1.72
CA PRO A 98 10.64 -32.48 0.51
C PRO A 98 11.44 -33.78 0.33
N ILE A 99 12.57 -33.90 1.02
CA ILE A 99 13.44 -35.09 1.00
C ILE A 99 13.21 -35.96 2.24
N GLY A 100 12.63 -35.42 3.32
CA GLY A 100 12.37 -36.14 4.57
C GLY A 100 13.62 -36.27 5.46
N ASP A 101 14.61 -35.39 5.28
CA ASP A 101 15.87 -35.43 6.02
C ASP A 101 15.91 -34.46 7.22
N GLY A 102 14.85 -33.68 7.43
CA GLY A 102 14.70 -32.80 8.60
C GLY A 102 15.04 -33.46 9.95
N PRO A 103 14.52 -34.66 10.27
CA PRO A 103 14.82 -35.33 11.55
C PRO A 103 16.31 -35.63 11.77
N THR A 104 17.12 -35.66 10.71
CA THR A 104 18.58 -35.87 10.83
C THR A 104 19.32 -34.66 11.39
N LEU A 105 18.69 -33.48 11.38
CA LEU A 105 19.26 -32.22 11.84
C LEU A 105 18.93 -31.90 13.31
N GLU A 106 18.02 -32.63 13.95
CA GLU A 106 17.57 -32.35 15.32
C GLU A 106 18.71 -32.29 16.34
N GLY A 107 19.77 -33.10 16.14
CA GLY A 107 20.95 -33.10 17.01
C GLY A 107 21.91 -31.92 16.79
N LEU A 108 21.66 -31.08 15.79
CA LEU A 108 22.52 -29.96 15.37
C LEU A 108 21.92 -28.59 15.70
N ILE A 109 20.67 -28.55 16.18
CA ILE A 109 19.97 -27.33 16.57
C ILE A 109 19.59 -27.33 18.05
N ASP A 110 19.08 -26.22 18.57
CA ASP A 110 18.57 -26.18 19.93
C ASP A 110 17.37 -27.14 20.06
N PRO A 111 17.33 -28.05 21.05
CA PRO A 111 16.18 -28.92 21.28
C PRO A 111 14.85 -28.17 21.45
N ALA A 112 14.87 -26.89 21.84
CA ALA A 112 13.69 -26.03 21.92
C ALA A 112 13.08 -25.69 20.54
N ASP A 113 13.89 -25.74 19.48
CA ASP A 113 13.47 -25.45 18.11
C ASP A 113 12.94 -26.69 17.37
N VAL A 114 13.01 -27.88 17.99
CA VAL A 114 12.47 -29.13 17.43
C VAL A 114 10.99 -29.28 17.80
N PRO A 115 10.05 -29.28 16.83
CA PRO A 115 8.64 -29.50 17.10
C PRO A 115 8.37 -30.89 17.69
N ALA A 116 7.31 -31.03 18.49
CA ALA A 116 6.94 -32.31 19.10
C ALA A 116 6.68 -33.45 18.08
N GLY A 117 6.32 -33.09 16.84
CA GLY A 117 6.10 -34.00 15.73
C GLY A 117 7.36 -34.33 14.89
N GLY A 118 8.55 -33.95 15.35
CA GLY A 118 9.83 -34.05 14.64
C GLY A 118 10.11 -32.84 13.74
N LEU A 119 11.38 -32.60 13.44
CA LEU A 119 11.80 -31.47 12.62
C LEU A 119 11.51 -31.71 11.14
N ALA A 120 10.72 -30.81 10.52
CA ALA A 120 10.64 -30.67 9.07
C ALA A 120 11.61 -29.56 8.64
N ALA A 121 12.51 -29.83 7.71
CA ALA A 121 13.46 -28.83 7.22
C ALA A 121 13.64 -28.89 5.70
N VAL A 122 13.89 -27.74 5.08
CA VAL A 122 14.37 -27.68 3.70
C VAL A 122 15.87 -27.91 3.72
N GLY A 123 16.28 -29.10 3.29
CA GLY A 123 17.66 -29.57 3.23
C GLY A 123 18.52 -28.92 2.14
N CYS A 124 19.84 -29.10 2.23
CA CYS A 124 20.80 -28.59 1.25
C CYS A 124 20.49 -29.06 -0.18
N GLU A 125 20.08 -30.33 -0.31
CA GLU A 125 19.82 -30.99 -1.59
C GLU A 125 18.51 -30.52 -2.25
N ASN A 126 17.65 -29.79 -1.54
CA ASN A 126 16.46 -29.16 -2.12
C ASN A 126 16.81 -28.01 -3.07
N CYS A 127 17.91 -27.30 -2.79
CA CYS A 127 18.35 -26.16 -3.60
C CYS A 127 19.51 -26.55 -4.54
N HIS A 128 20.45 -27.36 -4.04
CA HIS A 128 21.67 -27.70 -4.76
C HIS A 128 21.54 -28.98 -5.63
N GLY A 129 20.46 -29.74 -5.46
CA GLY A 129 20.24 -31.04 -6.09
C GLY A 129 20.90 -32.19 -5.31
N ALA A 130 20.64 -33.43 -5.77
CA ALA A 130 21.14 -34.63 -5.11
C ALA A 130 22.67 -34.73 -5.10
N GLY A 131 23.23 -35.00 -3.92
CA GLY A 131 24.66 -34.99 -3.62
C GLY A 131 25.36 -36.35 -3.76
N GLY A 132 24.66 -37.41 -4.18
CA GLY A 132 25.22 -38.77 -4.29
C GLY A 132 26.48 -38.88 -5.16
N GLU A 133 26.67 -37.97 -6.11
CA GLU A 133 27.87 -37.88 -6.95
C GLU A 133 28.85 -36.78 -6.53
N HIS A 134 28.45 -35.89 -5.60
CA HIS A 134 29.31 -34.80 -5.13
C HIS A 134 30.50 -35.28 -4.31
N PHE A 135 30.40 -36.49 -3.75
CA PHE A 135 31.46 -37.14 -2.96
C PHE A 135 32.59 -37.69 -3.85
N GLY A 136 33.39 -36.80 -4.43
CA GLY A 136 34.62 -37.12 -5.16
C GLY A 136 34.43 -37.74 -6.55
N VAL A 137 33.20 -37.72 -7.10
CA VAL A 137 32.89 -38.19 -8.46
C VAL A 137 32.65 -37.02 -9.42
N GLY A 138 31.87 -36.02 -9.01
CA GLY A 138 31.51 -34.88 -9.84
C GLY A 138 31.13 -33.62 -9.03
N PRO A 139 30.87 -32.48 -9.70
CA PRO A 139 30.34 -31.30 -9.04
C PRO A 139 28.91 -31.53 -8.53
N ILE A 140 28.48 -30.75 -7.54
CA ILE A 140 27.08 -30.70 -7.13
C ILE A 140 26.23 -30.16 -8.32
N PRO A 141 25.00 -30.66 -8.55
CA PRO A 141 24.21 -30.30 -9.74
C PRO A 141 23.99 -28.80 -9.91
N SER A 142 23.69 -28.10 -8.81
CA SER A 142 23.47 -26.65 -8.79
C SER A 142 24.34 -26.02 -7.72
N ALA A 143 25.58 -25.65 -8.06
CA ALA A 143 26.49 -24.97 -7.13
C ALA A 143 25.99 -23.57 -6.73
N THR A 144 25.19 -22.97 -7.61
CA THR A 144 24.72 -21.59 -7.54
C THR A 144 23.23 -21.58 -7.90
N PRO A 145 22.33 -21.92 -6.96
CA PRO A 145 20.90 -21.98 -7.24
C PRO A 145 20.36 -20.65 -7.75
N ASP A 146 19.56 -20.70 -8.81
CA ASP A 146 18.83 -19.56 -9.34
C ASP A 146 17.43 -19.46 -8.70
N PHE A 147 16.65 -18.46 -9.09
CA PHE A 147 15.29 -18.25 -8.60
C PHE A 147 14.35 -19.45 -8.83
N ASN A 148 14.65 -20.36 -9.78
CA ASN A 148 13.81 -21.54 -10.02
C ASN A 148 13.89 -22.53 -8.86
N ALA A 149 15.02 -22.61 -8.16
CA ALA A 149 15.15 -23.43 -6.96
C ALA A 149 14.21 -22.94 -5.85
N CYS A 150 14.18 -21.62 -5.61
CA CYS A 150 13.25 -20.99 -4.66
C CYS A 150 11.79 -21.20 -5.10
N GLY A 151 11.56 -21.08 -6.41
CA GLY A 151 10.26 -21.20 -7.07
C GLY A 151 9.61 -22.57 -7.00
N GLN A 152 10.33 -23.63 -6.61
CA GLN A 152 9.74 -24.95 -6.35
C GLN A 152 8.71 -24.88 -5.21
N CYS A 153 8.95 -23.98 -4.25
CA CYS A 153 8.11 -23.77 -3.08
C CYS A 153 7.41 -22.39 -3.10
N HIS A 154 8.10 -21.31 -3.45
CA HIS A 154 7.58 -19.94 -3.34
C HIS A 154 6.84 -19.46 -4.59
N ASN A 155 5.75 -20.14 -4.97
CA ASN A 155 4.99 -19.87 -6.20
C ASN A 155 3.48 -19.69 -5.95
N SER A 156 2.70 -19.62 -7.03
CA SER A 156 1.27 -19.32 -6.98
C SER A 156 0.36 -20.47 -6.53
N ARG A 157 0.89 -21.69 -6.36
CA ARG A 157 0.09 -22.88 -6.03
C ARG A 157 -0.72 -22.75 -4.74
N TRP A 158 -0.33 -21.85 -3.85
CA TRP A 158 -0.94 -21.72 -2.52
C TRP A 158 -2.34 -21.13 -2.53
N THR A 159 -2.65 -20.23 -3.45
CA THR A 159 -4.00 -19.63 -3.55
C THR A 159 -5.06 -20.64 -3.97
N THR A 160 -4.67 -21.64 -4.76
CA THR A 160 -5.59 -22.62 -5.34
C THR A 160 -5.57 -23.95 -4.60
N GLU A 161 -4.40 -24.41 -4.17
CA GLU A 161 -4.24 -25.75 -3.56
C GLU A 161 -4.33 -25.71 -2.04
N MET A 162 -3.93 -24.62 -1.38
CA MET A 162 -3.95 -24.48 0.08
C MET A 162 -4.24 -23.04 0.57
N PRO A 163 -5.49 -22.57 0.46
CA PRO A 163 -5.86 -21.22 0.90
C PRO A 163 -5.51 -20.90 2.36
N SER A 164 -5.48 -21.91 3.25
CA SER A 164 -5.09 -21.72 4.66
C SER A 164 -3.61 -21.37 4.85
N HIS A 165 -2.74 -21.63 3.87
CA HIS A 165 -1.32 -21.27 3.94
C HIS A 165 -1.13 -19.75 4.04
N ILE A 166 -1.92 -18.98 3.28
CA ILE A 166 -1.78 -17.51 3.21
C ILE A 166 -2.16 -16.82 4.52
N THR A 167 -2.89 -17.48 5.42
CA THR A 167 -3.19 -16.98 6.76
C THR A 167 -1.93 -16.82 7.61
N TYR A 168 -0.91 -17.65 7.37
CA TYR A 168 0.37 -17.61 8.10
C TYR A 168 1.45 -16.81 7.36
N HIS A 169 1.35 -16.75 6.02
CA HIS A 169 2.30 -16.06 5.15
C HIS A 169 1.59 -15.23 4.07
N PRO A 170 0.88 -14.15 4.43
CA PRO A 170 0.08 -13.37 3.49
C PRO A 170 0.92 -12.75 2.38
N GLU A 171 2.13 -12.28 2.71
CA GLU A 171 3.10 -11.70 1.77
C GLU A 171 3.94 -12.78 1.04
N GLY A 172 3.70 -14.05 1.36
CA GLY A 172 4.34 -15.22 0.76
C GLY A 172 3.71 -15.68 -0.56
N ASN A 173 2.59 -15.05 -0.94
CA ASN A 173 1.81 -15.45 -2.09
C ASN A 173 2.44 -14.98 -3.41
N ASN A 174 2.37 -15.80 -4.45
CA ASN A 174 2.78 -15.47 -5.82
C ASN A 174 4.22 -14.94 -6.02
N ILE A 175 5.10 -15.00 -5.02
CA ILE A 175 6.45 -14.38 -5.05
C ILE A 175 7.21 -14.68 -6.36
N LEU A 176 7.27 -15.94 -6.80
CA LEU A 176 7.94 -16.28 -8.06
C LEU A 176 7.28 -15.62 -9.27
N ALA A 177 5.95 -15.66 -9.36
CA ALA A 177 5.22 -15.09 -10.49
C ALA A 177 5.42 -13.56 -10.54
N ASP A 178 5.34 -12.91 -9.38
CA ASP A 178 5.60 -11.49 -9.20
C ASP A 178 7.02 -11.13 -9.63
N TYR A 179 8.01 -11.86 -9.12
CA TYR A 179 9.42 -11.67 -9.50
C TYR A 179 9.64 -11.84 -11.00
N VAL A 180 9.10 -12.90 -11.63
CA VAL A 180 9.27 -13.16 -13.07
C VAL A 180 8.62 -12.06 -13.92
N ALA A 181 7.50 -11.50 -13.47
CA ALA A 181 6.86 -10.36 -14.13
C ALA A 181 7.59 -9.03 -13.89
N SER A 182 8.42 -8.96 -12.86
CA SER A 182 9.06 -7.72 -12.41
C SER A 182 10.20 -7.24 -13.32
N PRO A 183 10.54 -5.95 -13.27
CA PRO A 183 11.76 -5.40 -13.85
C PRO A 183 13.07 -5.98 -13.32
N HIS A 184 13.09 -6.68 -12.17
CA HIS A 184 14.31 -7.27 -11.59
C HIS A 184 14.89 -8.40 -12.45
N THR A 185 14.11 -8.96 -13.37
CA THR A 185 14.59 -9.92 -14.37
C THR A 185 15.45 -9.29 -15.47
N LYS A 186 15.49 -7.96 -15.57
CA LYS A 186 16.28 -7.24 -16.57
C LYS A 186 17.73 -7.14 -16.12
N ILE A 187 18.63 -7.38 -17.07
CA ILE A 187 20.07 -7.38 -16.84
C ILE A 187 20.75 -6.22 -17.57
N HIS A 188 21.67 -5.55 -16.88
CA HIS A 188 22.60 -4.59 -17.47
C HIS A 188 24.02 -4.95 -17.04
N THR A 189 24.86 -5.27 -18.02
CA THR A 189 26.25 -5.70 -17.79
C THR A 189 27.22 -4.53 -17.99
N GLY A 190 28.49 -4.75 -17.63
CA GLY A 190 29.54 -3.73 -17.59
C GLY A 190 29.74 -3.14 -16.19
N ALA A 191 30.99 -2.74 -15.90
CA ALA A 191 31.28 -1.84 -14.80
C ALA A 191 30.87 -0.41 -15.21
N PRO A 192 30.12 0.35 -14.40
CA PRO A 192 29.65 0.11 -13.02
C PRO A 192 28.27 -0.55 -12.85
N CYS A 193 27.55 -0.77 -13.95
CA CYS A 193 26.13 -1.17 -13.97
C CYS A 193 25.85 -2.45 -13.16
N SER A 194 26.84 -3.34 -13.10
CA SER A 194 26.73 -4.66 -12.47
C SER A 194 26.35 -4.59 -10.98
N LYS A 195 26.72 -3.53 -10.24
CA LYS A 195 26.32 -3.38 -8.82
C LYS A 195 24.81 -3.50 -8.62
N CYS A 196 24.00 -2.90 -9.50
CA CYS A 196 22.56 -2.82 -9.28
C CYS A 196 21.75 -3.73 -10.22
N HIS A 197 22.36 -4.24 -11.29
CA HIS A 197 21.65 -4.95 -12.35
C HIS A 197 22.13 -6.39 -12.55
N THR A 198 22.93 -6.91 -11.63
CA THR A 198 23.34 -8.32 -11.60
C THR A 198 23.35 -8.83 -10.16
N ASP A 199 23.01 -10.10 -9.97
CA ASP A 199 23.07 -10.74 -8.65
C ASP A 199 24.49 -10.79 -8.09
N GLU A 200 25.46 -11.19 -8.92
CA GLU A 200 26.85 -11.29 -8.55
C GLU A 200 27.43 -9.92 -8.18
N GLY A 201 27.13 -8.89 -8.99
CA GLY A 201 27.64 -7.54 -8.76
C GLY A 201 27.02 -6.88 -7.54
N ALA A 202 25.74 -7.08 -7.26
CA ALA A 202 25.10 -6.59 -6.04
C ALA A 202 25.77 -7.17 -4.80
N ARG A 203 26.04 -8.48 -4.78
CA ARG A 203 26.69 -9.14 -3.63
C ARG A 203 28.17 -8.78 -3.49
N GLN A 204 28.88 -8.61 -4.62
CA GLN A 204 30.30 -8.31 -4.63
C GLN A 204 30.61 -6.83 -4.32
N TYR A 205 29.75 -5.91 -4.77
CA TYR A 205 29.99 -4.47 -4.72
C TYR A 205 29.01 -3.73 -3.81
N LYS A 206 28.34 -4.42 -2.89
CA LYS A 206 27.39 -3.81 -1.96
C LYS A 206 27.99 -2.67 -1.14
N ASP A 207 29.25 -2.79 -0.69
CA ASP A 207 29.92 -1.76 0.11
C ASP A 207 30.53 -0.59 -0.72
N TYR A 208 30.20 -0.48 -2.02
CA TYR A 208 30.67 0.58 -2.93
C TYR A 208 29.61 1.68 -3.07
N ASP A 209 29.52 2.58 -2.09
CA ASP A 209 28.41 3.52 -1.95
C ASP A 209 28.59 4.88 -2.61
N THR A 210 29.72 5.10 -3.30
CA THR A 210 29.97 6.36 -4.02
C THR A 210 30.22 6.12 -5.50
N PHE A 211 29.88 7.11 -6.32
CA PHE A 211 30.19 7.08 -7.74
C PHE A 211 31.68 6.85 -8.00
N GLU A 212 32.56 7.52 -7.26
CA GLU A 212 34.01 7.39 -7.41
C GLU A 212 34.51 5.98 -7.10
N SER A 213 33.96 5.33 -6.08
CA SER A 213 34.31 3.94 -5.77
C SER A 213 33.79 3.01 -6.86
N LEU A 214 32.57 3.25 -7.34
CA LEU A 214 31.88 2.36 -8.25
C LEU A 214 32.49 2.37 -9.66
N VAL A 215 33.05 3.49 -10.12
CA VAL A 215 33.77 3.52 -11.43
C VAL A 215 35.08 2.74 -11.44
N THR A 216 35.54 2.26 -10.27
CA THR A 216 36.77 1.45 -10.16
C THR A 216 36.51 -0.06 -10.18
N VAL A 217 35.25 -0.48 -10.13
CA VAL A 217 34.90 -1.90 -10.11
C VAL A 217 35.14 -2.55 -11.47
N THR A 218 35.29 -3.87 -11.47
CA THR A 218 35.38 -4.67 -12.69
C THR A 218 34.02 -5.21 -13.08
N GLU A 219 33.86 -5.60 -14.34
CA GLU A 219 32.67 -6.36 -14.74
C GLU A 219 32.69 -7.73 -14.07
N VAL A 220 31.52 -8.22 -13.65
CA VAL A 220 31.39 -9.55 -13.06
C VAL A 220 31.39 -10.63 -14.15
N GLU A 221 32.01 -11.77 -13.85
CA GLU A 221 32.02 -12.92 -14.77
C GLU A 221 30.71 -13.70 -14.66
N ASN A 222 30.09 -14.02 -15.79
CA ASN A 222 28.80 -14.75 -15.89
C ASN A 222 27.65 -14.05 -15.13
N PRO A 223 27.29 -12.82 -15.52
CA PRO A 223 26.26 -12.06 -14.83
C PRO A 223 24.88 -12.72 -14.98
N SER A 224 24.18 -12.85 -13.86
CA SER A 224 22.78 -13.25 -13.78
C SER A 224 21.93 -12.00 -13.53
N PRO A 225 20.64 -11.98 -13.94
CA PRO A 225 19.73 -10.95 -13.46
C PRO A 225 19.60 -11.04 -11.92
N ILE A 226 19.04 -10.01 -11.28
CA ILE A 226 18.76 -10.02 -9.85
C ILE A 226 18.00 -11.30 -9.49
N GLN A 227 18.44 -12.00 -8.44
CA GLN A 227 17.89 -13.26 -7.94
C GLN A 227 17.25 -13.05 -6.55
N CYS A 228 16.50 -14.04 -6.04
CA CYS A 228 16.02 -14.01 -4.64
C CYS A 228 17.19 -13.83 -3.65
N ARG A 229 18.30 -14.53 -3.92
CA ARG A 229 19.54 -14.46 -3.12
C ARG A 229 20.35 -13.17 -3.28
N THR A 230 19.95 -12.29 -4.21
CA THR A 230 20.54 -10.96 -4.30
C THR A 230 20.17 -10.15 -3.08
N CYS A 231 18.91 -10.25 -2.64
CA CYS A 231 18.38 -9.52 -1.51
C CYS A 231 18.36 -10.34 -0.23
N HIS A 232 18.13 -11.67 -0.31
CA HIS A 232 18.06 -12.56 0.84
C HIS A 232 19.35 -13.38 1.01
N ASP A 233 19.69 -13.73 2.24
CA ASP A 233 20.68 -14.77 2.48
C ASP A 233 20.01 -16.15 2.24
N PRO A 234 20.43 -16.95 1.24
CA PRO A 234 19.77 -18.22 0.93
C PRO A 234 19.93 -19.28 2.02
N HIS A 235 20.94 -19.15 2.89
CA HIS A 235 21.15 -20.03 4.05
C HIS A 235 20.46 -19.46 5.29
N ASN A 236 20.09 -18.18 5.33
CA ASN A 236 19.20 -17.66 6.36
C ASN A 236 18.22 -16.65 5.75
N PRO A 237 17.12 -17.10 5.11
CA PRO A 237 16.29 -16.23 4.27
C PRO A 237 15.56 -15.12 5.05
N GLY A 238 15.56 -15.16 6.39
CA GLY A 238 15.14 -14.05 7.25
C GLY A 238 16.18 -12.93 7.40
N LYS A 239 17.36 -13.08 6.79
CA LYS A 239 18.41 -12.05 6.70
C LYS A 239 18.51 -11.54 5.27
N LEU A 240 18.94 -10.29 5.15
CA LEU A 240 19.04 -9.58 3.89
C LEU A 240 20.51 -9.30 3.51
N LEU A 241 20.72 -8.82 2.30
CA LEU A 241 22.03 -8.46 1.73
C LEU A 241 22.79 -7.49 2.64
N GLU A 242 22.09 -6.47 3.12
CA GLU A 242 22.62 -5.53 4.10
C GLU A 242 22.06 -5.79 5.49
N ASN A 243 22.92 -5.54 6.47
CA ASN A 243 22.54 -5.61 7.88
C ASN A 243 21.87 -4.31 8.32
N GLU A 244 21.10 -4.41 9.40
CA GLU A 244 20.62 -3.25 10.14
C GLU A 244 21.78 -2.34 10.57
N GLN A 245 21.62 -1.04 10.38
CA GLN A 245 22.58 -0.02 10.78
C GLN A 245 22.11 0.65 12.07
N THR A 246 23.02 0.76 13.04
CA THR A 246 22.74 1.34 14.35
C THR A 246 23.68 2.50 14.67
N SER A 247 23.20 3.45 15.48
CA SER A 247 23.99 4.55 16.02
C SER A 247 23.87 4.62 17.56
N GLY A 248 24.84 5.23 18.23
CA GLY A 248 24.87 5.30 19.70
C GLY A 248 25.61 4.11 20.36
N ARG A 249 25.50 3.98 21.69
CA ARG A 249 26.18 2.94 22.48
C ARG A 249 25.37 2.54 23.71
N GLY A 250 25.34 1.24 24.04
CA GLY A 250 24.66 0.75 25.23
C GLY A 250 23.17 1.09 25.19
N ALA A 251 22.65 1.75 26.24
CA ALA A 251 21.24 2.14 26.33
C ALA A 251 20.80 3.22 25.33
N SER A 252 21.72 3.87 24.60
CA SER A 252 21.40 4.84 23.54
C SER A 252 21.53 4.28 22.13
N LEU A 253 21.68 2.95 21.97
CA LEU A 253 21.71 2.30 20.67
C LEU A 253 20.35 2.47 19.97
N LYS A 254 20.34 3.11 18.80
CA LYS A 254 19.14 3.33 17.98
C LYS A 254 19.39 2.79 16.57
N VAL A 255 18.40 2.10 16.01
CA VAL A 255 18.36 1.74 14.58
C VAL A 255 18.22 3.01 13.76
N VAL A 256 19.12 3.21 12.80
CA VAL A 256 19.11 4.37 11.89
C VAL A 256 18.80 3.97 10.45
N ALA A 257 18.95 2.68 10.12
CA ALA A 257 18.43 2.07 8.91
C ALA A 257 18.17 0.59 9.20
N SER A 258 16.97 0.11 8.89
CA SER A 258 16.67 -1.32 8.94
C SER A 258 17.44 -2.09 7.87
N ALA A 259 17.55 -3.41 8.05
CA ALA A 259 18.15 -4.28 7.06
C ALA A 259 17.45 -4.16 5.69
N GLU A 260 16.12 -3.98 5.67
CA GLU A 260 15.36 -3.76 4.44
C GLU A 260 15.74 -2.44 3.79
N TYR A 261 15.66 -1.33 4.53
CA TYR A 261 15.98 -0.02 3.98
C TYR A 261 17.41 0.02 3.44
N ALA A 262 18.38 -0.52 4.18
CA ALA A 262 19.77 -0.60 3.74
C ALA A 262 19.93 -1.45 2.47
N THR A 263 19.24 -2.60 2.39
CA THR A 263 19.29 -3.49 1.23
C THR A 263 18.68 -2.83 -0.01
N CYS A 264 17.52 -2.19 0.12
CA CYS A 264 16.85 -1.52 -1.00
C CYS A 264 17.66 -0.32 -1.50
N THR A 265 18.13 0.53 -0.58
CA THR A 265 18.85 1.77 -0.93
C THR A 265 20.29 1.54 -1.38
N ASN A 266 20.84 0.33 -1.20
CA ASN A 266 22.09 -0.10 -1.85
C ASN A 266 22.00 0.01 -3.40
N CYS A 267 20.80 -0.14 -3.96
CA CYS A 267 20.55 -0.02 -5.40
C CYS A 267 19.63 1.14 -5.79
N HIS A 268 18.63 1.48 -4.96
CA HIS A 268 17.53 2.39 -5.33
C HIS A 268 17.66 3.85 -4.83
N GLN A 269 18.86 4.29 -4.43
CA GLN A 269 19.10 5.62 -3.86
C GLN A 269 18.40 5.83 -2.51
N ARG A 270 18.92 6.73 -1.68
CA ARG A 270 18.25 7.11 -0.43
C ARG A 270 17.08 8.06 -0.68
N HIS A 271 16.09 8.03 0.21
CA HIS A 271 14.94 8.94 0.18
C HIS A 271 15.32 10.40 0.46
N ASP A 272 16.38 10.63 1.22
CA ASP A 272 16.90 11.96 1.59
C ASP A 272 18.17 12.34 0.82
N ALA A 273 18.45 11.66 -0.29
CA ALA A 273 19.62 11.89 -1.12
C ALA A 273 19.73 13.36 -1.55
N GLN A 274 20.87 13.97 -1.26
CA GLN A 274 21.15 15.35 -1.65
C GLN A 274 21.52 15.40 -3.14
N ILE A 275 20.71 16.11 -3.90
CA ILE A 275 20.85 16.29 -5.33
C ILE A 275 21.89 17.40 -5.57
N GLY A 276 22.95 17.10 -6.32
CA GLY A 276 24.04 18.05 -6.59
C GLY A 276 23.62 19.24 -7.46
N ALA A 277 24.56 20.04 -7.96
CA ALA A 277 24.25 21.14 -8.89
C ALA A 277 24.45 20.75 -10.38
N ALA A 278 25.09 19.61 -10.63
CA ALA A 278 25.44 19.14 -11.97
C ALA A 278 25.51 17.61 -12.02
N VAL A 279 25.42 17.05 -13.23
CA VAL A 279 25.53 15.61 -13.47
C VAL A 279 26.96 15.24 -13.84
N SER A 280 27.54 14.29 -13.09
CA SER A 280 28.81 13.63 -13.38
C SER A 280 28.57 12.38 -14.22
N LYS A 281 29.13 12.33 -15.44
CA LYS A 281 28.94 11.20 -16.36
C LYS A 281 30.05 10.17 -16.23
N LEU A 282 29.72 8.92 -16.57
CA LEU A 282 30.72 7.87 -16.74
C LEU A 282 31.68 8.22 -17.90
N PRO A 283 32.98 7.91 -17.76
CA PRO A 283 33.95 8.11 -18.84
C PRO A 283 33.49 7.44 -20.14
N GLY A 284 33.43 8.21 -21.24
CA GLY A 284 33.02 7.69 -22.55
C GLY A 284 31.51 7.49 -22.74
N SER A 285 30.68 7.73 -21.72
CA SER A 285 29.23 7.64 -21.85
C SER A 285 28.64 8.83 -22.60
N THR A 286 27.78 8.56 -23.57
CA THR A 286 26.94 9.55 -24.25
C THR A 286 25.61 9.79 -23.55
N SER A 287 25.30 9.01 -22.51
CA SER A 287 24.05 9.14 -21.76
C SER A 287 23.90 10.55 -21.19
N SER A 288 22.68 11.10 -21.22
CA SER A 288 22.35 12.28 -20.40
C SER A 288 22.35 11.94 -18.91
N ASP A 289 22.33 10.65 -18.60
CA ASP A 289 22.26 10.10 -17.26
C ASP A 289 23.64 9.95 -16.60
N GLY A 290 23.68 10.05 -15.28
CA GLY A 290 24.93 10.04 -14.51
C GLY A 290 24.69 10.11 -13.01
N ALA A 291 25.75 10.44 -12.26
CA ALA A 291 25.70 10.69 -10.83
C ALA A 291 25.46 12.17 -10.53
N SER A 292 24.89 12.49 -9.37
CA SER A 292 24.84 13.87 -8.88
C SER A 292 24.63 13.93 -7.37
N GLY A 293 25.53 14.60 -6.65
CA GLY A 293 25.49 14.63 -5.20
C GLY A 293 25.59 13.22 -4.63
N ASP A 294 24.61 12.83 -3.81
CA ASP A 294 24.50 11.49 -3.24
C ASP A 294 24.04 10.43 -4.26
N LEU A 295 23.54 10.85 -5.42
CA LEU A 295 23.03 9.93 -6.43
C LEU A 295 24.18 9.27 -7.19
N ILE A 296 24.35 7.95 -7.04
CA ILE A 296 25.41 7.19 -7.73
C ILE A 296 25.16 6.98 -9.24
N TYR A 297 23.90 6.93 -9.67
CA TYR A 297 23.49 6.88 -11.09
C TYR A 297 22.01 7.29 -11.23
N HIS A 298 21.50 7.37 -12.47
CA HIS A 298 20.11 7.79 -12.74
C HIS A 298 19.75 9.24 -12.34
N ALA A 299 20.76 10.10 -12.13
CA ALA A 299 20.55 11.45 -11.63
C ALA A 299 19.69 12.33 -12.53
N ALA A 300 19.52 12.01 -13.82
CA ALA A 300 18.66 12.75 -14.74
C ALA A 300 17.35 12.01 -15.06
N ARG A 301 16.82 11.23 -14.10
CA ARG A 301 15.56 10.47 -14.19
C ARG A 301 14.77 10.61 -12.89
N TYR A 302 13.82 11.53 -12.83
CA TYR A 302 13.02 11.73 -11.61
C TYR A 302 12.21 10.48 -11.28
N SER A 303 11.79 9.70 -12.29
CA SER A 303 11.07 8.44 -12.12
C SER A 303 11.91 7.33 -11.45
N ARG A 304 13.23 7.51 -11.34
CA ARG A 304 14.17 6.54 -10.77
C ARG A 304 14.86 7.04 -9.50
N VAL A 305 14.47 8.20 -8.99
CA VAL A 305 15.05 8.81 -7.80
C VAL A 305 14.02 8.75 -6.69
N ILE A 306 14.25 7.92 -5.65
CA ILE A 306 13.32 7.79 -4.52
C ILE A 306 13.03 9.15 -3.88
N ALA A 307 14.05 10.00 -3.71
CA ALA A 307 13.91 11.35 -3.17
C ALA A 307 13.00 12.29 -3.99
N SER A 308 12.61 11.94 -5.22
CA SER A 308 11.66 12.72 -6.02
C SER A 308 10.21 12.54 -5.57
N THR A 309 9.91 11.45 -4.84
CA THR A 309 8.56 11.13 -4.33
C THR A 309 8.52 10.87 -2.83
N HIS A 310 9.65 10.54 -2.20
CA HIS A 310 9.74 10.17 -0.78
C HIS A 310 10.59 11.16 0.04
N PHE A 311 10.51 12.44 -0.32
CA PHE A 311 11.17 13.51 0.41
C PHE A 311 10.19 14.65 0.62
N ASP A 312 10.09 15.09 1.87
CA ASP A 312 9.36 16.27 2.32
C ASP A 312 10.37 17.21 2.97
N ASP A 313 10.44 18.47 2.57
CA ASP A 313 11.46 19.37 3.12
C ASP A 313 10.99 19.89 4.50
N PRO A 314 11.70 19.59 5.61
CA PRO A 314 11.29 20.07 6.94
C PRO A 314 11.32 21.61 7.07
N GLU A 315 11.89 22.33 6.10
CA GLU A 315 11.87 23.79 6.07
C GLU A 315 10.59 24.37 5.39
N THR A 316 9.81 23.58 4.66
CA THR A 316 8.62 24.02 3.88
C THR A 316 7.30 23.64 4.53
N THR A 317 6.99 24.23 5.69
CA THR A 317 5.87 23.82 6.57
C THR A 317 4.43 23.97 6.04
N ASN A 318 4.25 24.43 4.79
CA ASN A 318 2.95 24.64 4.16
C ASN A 318 2.78 23.90 2.83
N VAL A 319 3.73 23.02 2.51
CA VAL A 319 3.77 22.17 1.34
C VAL A 319 4.15 20.76 1.80
N VAL A 320 3.60 19.74 1.16
CA VAL A 320 4.13 18.38 1.27
C VAL A 320 4.69 17.97 -0.07
N GLU A 321 6.02 17.90 -0.18
CA GLU A 321 6.67 17.51 -1.42
C GLU A 321 6.77 16.01 -1.62
N GLY A 322 6.53 15.20 -0.60
CA GLY A 322 6.63 13.76 -0.75
C GLY A 322 6.24 12.97 0.47
N TYR A 323 6.29 11.67 0.29
CA TYR A 323 6.07 10.71 1.35
C TYR A 323 7.25 10.70 2.34
N THR A 324 6.99 10.90 3.62
CA THR A 324 8.02 10.75 4.65
C THR A 324 8.24 9.29 5.01
N MET A 325 9.48 8.83 4.94
CA MET A 325 9.85 7.45 5.27
C MET A 325 10.45 7.35 6.67
N ASP A 326 10.24 6.23 7.33
CA ASP A 326 11.04 5.83 8.49
C ASP A 326 12.11 4.81 8.04
N PRO A 327 13.39 5.21 7.93
CA PRO A 327 14.46 4.28 7.59
C PRO A 327 14.67 3.19 8.63
N ALA A 328 14.31 3.44 9.90
CA ALA A 328 14.50 2.49 10.99
C ALA A 328 13.42 1.40 11.02
N ASN A 329 12.29 1.60 10.34
CA ASN A 329 11.24 0.60 10.23
C ASN A 329 11.74 -0.63 9.46
N GLU A 330 11.61 -1.81 10.08
CA GLU A 330 11.96 -3.11 9.48
C GLU A 330 11.20 -3.41 8.19
N ARG A 331 10.11 -2.67 7.93
CA ARG A 331 9.22 -2.78 6.76
C ARG A 331 9.13 -1.49 5.94
N SER A 332 10.14 -0.62 6.03
CA SER A 332 10.13 0.74 5.48
C SER A 332 9.61 0.86 4.03
N CYS A 333 9.96 -0.08 3.15
CA CYS A 333 9.51 -0.06 1.74
C CYS A 333 8.27 -0.94 1.55
N ARG A 334 8.23 -2.12 2.18
CA ARG A 334 7.15 -3.10 2.04
C ARG A 334 5.88 -2.75 2.84
N ASP A 335 5.84 -1.64 3.55
CA ASP A 335 4.60 -1.10 4.11
C ASP A 335 3.69 -0.50 3.03
N CYS A 336 4.24 -0.17 1.85
CA CYS A 336 3.49 0.31 0.70
C CYS A 336 3.75 -0.49 -0.60
N HIS A 337 4.91 -1.13 -0.75
CA HIS A 337 5.30 -1.79 -2.01
C HIS A 337 5.28 -3.32 -1.93
N ASN A 338 4.79 -3.97 -2.99
CA ASN A 338 5.15 -5.35 -3.29
C ASN A 338 6.53 -5.38 -3.98
N VAL A 339 7.57 -5.59 -3.18
CA VAL A 339 8.97 -5.55 -3.65
C VAL A 339 9.33 -6.69 -4.60
N HIS A 340 8.56 -7.79 -4.62
CA HIS A 340 8.79 -8.90 -5.53
C HIS A 340 8.25 -8.59 -6.92
N ALA A 341 7.08 -7.96 -7.02
CA ALA A 341 6.50 -7.50 -8.29
C ALA A 341 7.23 -6.27 -8.84
N ALA A 342 7.75 -5.41 -7.96
CA ALA A 342 8.32 -4.11 -8.28
C ALA A 342 7.41 -3.30 -9.25
N ASP A 343 6.10 -3.41 -9.00
CA ASP A 343 5.04 -2.69 -9.66
C ASP A 343 4.56 -1.56 -8.74
N ILE A 344 4.50 -0.36 -9.29
CA ILE A 344 4.12 0.86 -8.57
C ILE A 344 2.76 1.40 -9.03
N THR A 345 2.03 0.67 -9.87
CA THR A 345 0.74 1.11 -10.43
C THR A 345 -0.23 1.55 -9.31
N ILE A 346 -0.40 0.73 -8.27
CA ILE A 346 -1.26 1.08 -7.13
C ILE A 346 -0.71 2.27 -6.34
N ASN A 347 0.62 2.40 -6.21
CA ASN A 347 1.25 3.52 -5.53
C ASN A 347 1.05 4.84 -6.31
N GLU A 348 1.08 4.79 -7.64
CA GLU A 348 0.74 5.93 -8.50
C GLU A 348 -0.74 6.30 -8.38
N GLN A 349 -1.65 5.32 -8.42
CA GLN A 349 -3.09 5.55 -8.18
C GLN A 349 -3.36 6.21 -6.82
N TRP A 350 -2.70 5.73 -5.76
CA TRP A 350 -2.78 6.35 -4.44
C TRP A 350 -2.27 7.80 -4.47
N ALA A 351 -1.14 8.06 -5.15
CA ALA A 351 -0.57 9.39 -5.28
C ALA A 351 -1.41 10.35 -6.15
N GLU A 352 -2.31 9.81 -7.00
CA GLU A 352 -3.33 10.54 -7.78
C GLU A 352 -4.66 10.65 -7.04
N SER A 353 -4.75 10.15 -5.80
CA SER A 353 -5.95 10.21 -4.99
C SER A 353 -5.91 11.38 -4.01
N GLY A 354 -7.07 11.74 -3.46
CA GLY A 354 -7.17 12.72 -2.37
C GLY A 354 -6.39 12.33 -1.10
N HIS A 355 -6.12 11.03 -0.87
CA HIS A 355 -5.29 10.55 0.23
C HIS A 355 -3.78 10.75 -0.02
N GLY A 356 -3.35 10.77 -1.28
CA GLY A 356 -2.01 11.17 -1.70
C GLY A 356 -1.92 12.65 -2.10
N GLY A 357 -3.02 13.40 -1.96
CA GLY A 357 -3.11 14.82 -2.28
C GLY A 357 -2.87 15.18 -3.75
N ASP A 358 -3.16 14.27 -4.67
CA ASP A 358 -2.91 14.43 -6.11
C ASP A 358 -1.45 14.77 -6.45
N ILE A 359 -0.53 14.41 -5.54
CA ILE A 359 0.85 14.89 -5.55
C ILE A 359 1.60 14.55 -6.84
N ILE A 360 1.36 13.37 -7.41
CA ILE A 360 2.05 12.96 -8.63
C ILE A 360 1.54 13.74 -9.85
N ALA A 361 0.25 14.12 -9.88
CA ALA A 361 -0.30 14.98 -10.93
C ALA A 361 0.30 16.38 -10.85
N ILE A 362 0.41 16.95 -9.64
CA ILE A 362 1.05 18.25 -9.38
C ILE A 362 2.51 18.24 -9.86
N LYS A 363 3.26 17.19 -9.51
CA LYS A 363 4.67 17.04 -9.90
C LYS A 363 4.85 16.89 -11.42
N LYS A 364 4.03 16.05 -12.07
CA LYS A 364 4.01 15.88 -13.53
C LYS A 364 3.70 17.22 -14.23
N GLN A 365 2.72 17.98 -13.72
CA GLN A 365 2.35 19.28 -14.28
C GLN A 365 3.49 20.30 -14.14
N ALA A 366 4.18 20.36 -13.00
CA ALA A 366 5.31 21.27 -12.80
C ALA A 366 6.45 21.04 -13.81
N VAL A 367 6.74 19.77 -14.13
CA VAL A 367 7.73 19.42 -15.17
C VAL A 367 7.23 19.78 -16.57
N ALA A 368 5.94 19.54 -16.87
CA ALA A 368 5.33 19.87 -18.15
C ALA A 368 5.33 21.39 -18.42
N ASP A 369 5.02 22.21 -17.41
CA ASP A 369 5.03 23.68 -17.49
C ASP A 369 6.44 24.23 -17.77
N ALA A 370 7.48 23.53 -17.29
CA ALA A 370 8.87 23.86 -17.58
C ALA A 370 9.33 23.41 -18.99
N GLY A 371 8.48 22.68 -19.74
CA GLY A 371 8.82 22.13 -21.05
C GLY A 371 9.93 21.06 -20.99
N LEU A 372 10.04 20.36 -19.86
CA LEU A 372 11.06 19.35 -19.60
C LEU A 372 10.47 17.94 -19.65
N THR A 373 11.35 16.95 -19.65
CA THR A 373 11.00 15.53 -19.64
C THR A 373 11.67 14.82 -18.47
N ASP A 374 11.28 13.56 -18.22
CA ASP A 374 11.99 12.68 -17.28
C ASP A 374 13.46 12.45 -17.65
N HIS A 375 13.92 12.88 -18.82
CA HIS A 375 15.32 12.73 -19.23
C HIS A 375 16.21 13.95 -18.96
N ASP A 376 15.65 14.97 -18.31
CA ASP A 376 16.30 16.24 -18.03
C ASP A 376 16.66 16.37 -16.56
N TRP A 377 17.93 16.68 -16.28
CA TRP A 377 18.43 16.93 -14.93
C TRP A 377 17.61 17.98 -14.17
N ALA A 378 17.26 19.09 -14.84
CA ALA A 378 16.48 20.15 -14.22
C ALA A 378 15.06 19.70 -13.83
N ALA A 379 14.50 18.68 -14.51
CA ALA A 379 13.19 18.14 -14.16
C ALA A 379 13.22 17.44 -12.80
N VAL A 380 14.35 16.85 -12.39
CA VAL A 380 14.48 16.13 -11.11
C VAL A 380 14.35 17.07 -9.92
N ASP A 381 15.01 18.22 -9.97
CA ASP A 381 14.90 19.25 -8.92
C ASP A 381 13.49 19.86 -8.87
N ILE A 382 12.89 20.14 -10.03
CA ILE A 382 11.51 20.64 -10.13
C ILE A 382 10.52 19.63 -9.57
N TYR A 383 10.63 18.38 -9.99
CA TYR A 383 9.73 17.31 -9.57
C TYR A 383 9.86 17.04 -8.07
N ARG A 384 11.08 17.05 -7.52
CA ARG A 384 11.31 16.88 -6.07
C ARG A 384 10.70 18.02 -5.25
N LYS A 385 10.76 19.28 -5.73
CA LYS A 385 10.24 20.46 -5.00
C LYS A 385 8.73 20.71 -5.20
N ALA A 386 8.13 20.14 -6.23
CA ALA A 386 6.70 20.24 -6.45
C ALA A 386 5.97 19.39 -5.40
N GLY A 387 4.95 19.98 -4.77
CA GLY A 387 4.23 19.37 -3.65
C GLY A 387 2.84 19.95 -3.47
N VAL A 388 2.07 19.32 -2.59
CA VAL A 388 0.68 19.67 -2.29
C VAL A 388 0.66 20.86 -1.34
N ALA A 389 -0.04 21.94 -1.67
CA ALA A 389 -0.10 23.12 -0.81
C ALA A 389 -1.29 23.06 0.18
N ALA A 390 -1.15 23.70 1.35
CA ALA A 390 -2.13 23.72 2.44
C ALA A 390 -3.54 24.23 2.07
N ALA A 391 -3.70 24.96 0.96
CA ALA A 391 -5.00 25.42 0.48
C ALA A 391 -5.79 24.32 -0.25
N ASP A 392 -5.10 23.28 -0.72
CA ASP A 392 -5.63 22.35 -1.72
C ASP A 392 -5.91 20.96 -1.14
N ASN A 393 -5.45 20.66 0.09
CA ASN A 393 -5.62 19.33 0.68
C ASN A 393 -5.67 19.32 2.23
N ALA A 394 -6.46 18.38 2.77
CA ALA A 394 -6.69 18.25 4.21
C ALA A 394 -5.45 17.82 5.02
N PHE A 395 -4.50 17.10 4.43
CA PHE A 395 -3.30 16.60 5.10
C PHE A 395 -2.19 17.65 5.26
N VAL A 396 -2.25 18.74 4.49
CA VAL A 396 -1.30 19.87 4.58
C VAL A 396 -1.87 21.09 5.28
N HIS A 397 -3.18 21.11 5.54
CA HIS A 397 -3.86 22.30 6.03
C HIS A 397 -3.37 22.77 7.40
N TYR A 398 -3.03 21.84 8.28
CA TYR A 398 -2.41 22.10 9.58
C TYR A 398 -1.21 21.21 9.78
N ASP A 399 -0.35 21.63 10.70
CA ASP A 399 0.62 20.78 11.36
C ASP A 399 -0.14 19.80 12.27
N TRP A 400 -0.30 18.56 11.80
CA TRP A 400 -1.14 17.57 12.45
C TRP A 400 -0.43 16.83 13.58
N ASP A 401 0.90 16.85 13.62
CA ASP A 401 1.70 16.20 14.66
C ASP A 401 1.82 17.06 15.94
N ALA A 402 1.35 18.30 15.89
CA ALA A 402 1.28 19.23 17.01
C ALA A 402 0.34 18.81 18.15
N ALA A 403 0.72 19.20 19.38
CA ALA A 403 -0.03 18.86 20.60
C ALA A 403 -1.49 19.35 20.60
N ASN A 404 -1.79 20.50 20.00
CA ASN A 404 -3.15 21.04 19.93
C ASN A 404 -4.01 20.41 18.83
N ARG A 405 -3.50 19.42 18.10
CA ARG A 405 -4.18 18.68 17.02
C ARG A 405 -4.37 17.20 17.28
N GLN A 406 -4.02 16.72 18.48
CA GLN A 406 -4.12 15.31 18.87
C GLN A 406 -5.47 14.65 18.56
N SER A 407 -6.60 15.35 18.78
CA SER A 407 -7.94 14.82 18.50
C SER A 407 -8.27 14.66 17.00
N CYS A 408 -7.44 15.22 16.11
CA CYS A 408 -7.59 15.16 14.65
C CYS A 408 -6.70 14.09 14.01
N GLN A 409 -5.63 13.67 14.69
CA GLN A 409 -4.62 12.76 14.16
C GLN A 409 -5.19 11.43 13.68
N GLN A 410 -6.27 10.93 14.30
CA GLN A 410 -6.94 9.69 13.90
C GLN A 410 -7.40 9.66 12.44
N CYS A 411 -7.58 10.81 11.79
CA CYS A 411 -8.03 10.92 10.40
C CYS A 411 -7.12 11.76 9.50
N HIS A 412 -6.20 12.53 10.09
CA HIS A 412 -5.32 13.43 9.35
C HIS A 412 -3.86 12.98 9.37
N THR A 413 -3.53 11.84 9.99
CA THR A 413 -2.20 11.25 9.90
C THR A 413 -2.30 9.74 9.79
N SER A 414 -1.32 9.12 9.15
CA SER A 414 -1.25 7.66 9.04
C SER A 414 -1.01 7.01 10.39
N THR A 415 -0.12 7.61 11.18
CA THR A 415 0.23 7.15 12.53
C THR A 415 -1.00 7.19 13.44
N GLY A 416 -1.76 8.28 13.40
CA GLY A 416 -2.96 8.43 14.20
C GLY A 416 -4.06 7.45 13.79
N PHE A 417 -4.29 7.27 12.49
CA PHE A 417 -5.25 6.28 12.00
C PHE A 417 -4.88 4.86 12.44
N LYS A 418 -3.63 4.44 12.19
CA LYS A 418 -3.13 3.10 12.56
C LYS A 418 -3.32 2.83 14.05
N ASN A 419 -2.98 3.79 14.90
CA ASN A 419 -3.09 3.64 16.35
C ASN A 419 -4.55 3.65 16.82
N TYR A 420 -5.40 4.47 16.21
CA TYR A 420 -6.84 4.46 16.48
C TYR A 420 -7.47 3.13 16.07
N ALA A 421 -7.21 2.66 14.84
CA ALA A 421 -7.76 1.41 14.31
C ALA A 421 -7.32 0.18 15.11
N ALA A 422 -6.14 0.21 15.75
CA ALA A 422 -5.65 -0.89 16.58
C ALA A 422 -6.39 -1.04 17.92
N ASP A 423 -6.80 0.07 18.54
CA ASP A 423 -7.59 0.06 19.78
C ASP A 423 -8.49 1.31 19.88
N PRO A 424 -9.63 1.34 19.17
CA PRO A 424 -10.50 2.52 19.14
C PRO A 424 -11.04 2.91 20.52
N ALA A 425 -11.25 1.93 21.41
CA ALA A 425 -11.87 2.15 22.72
C ALA A 425 -10.90 2.80 23.73
N ASN A 426 -9.60 2.53 23.61
CA ASN A 426 -8.58 3.10 24.50
C ASN A 426 -7.57 3.99 23.74
N TYR A 427 -7.92 4.44 22.54
CA TYR A 427 -7.04 5.30 21.74
C TYR A 427 -6.68 6.57 22.51
N ASP A 428 -5.39 6.78 22.67
CA ASP A 428 -4.81 7.99 23.23
C ASP A 428 -3.83 8.58 22.22
N ALA A 429 -4.23 9.69 21.60
CA ALA A 429 -3.43 10.41 20.62
C ALA A 429 -2.08 10.90 21.18
N ALA A 430 -1.94 11.02 22.51
CA ALA A 430 -0.65 11.30 23.11
C ALA A 430 0.37 10.18 22.87
N ASN A 431 -0.06 8.94 22.56
CA ASN A 431 0.83 7.81 22.26
C ASN A 431 1.26 7.75 20.79
N ASN A 432 0.78 8.65 19.93
CA ASN A 432 1.28 8.76 18.56
C ASN A 432 2.76 9.17 18.58
N ASP A 433 3.57 8.46 17.80
CA ASP A 433 5.01 8.68 17.66
C ASP A 433 5.31 9.07 16.21
N PHE A 434 5.66 10.33 16.01
CA PHE A 434 6.04 10.89 14.72
C PHE A 434 7.55 11.06 14.60
N SER A 435 8.35 10.28 15.33
CA SER A 435 9.82 10.40 15.33
C SER A 435 10.50 10.07 14.00
N ALA A 436 9.74 9.56 13.03
CA ALA A 436 10.16 9.45 11.63
C ALA A 436 10.18 10.83 10.93
N LEU A 437 9.38 11.79 11.38
CA LEU A 437 9.36 13.15 10.85
C LEU A 437 10.52 13.97 11.42
N VAL A 438 11.30 14.58 10.53
CA VAL A 438 12.48 15.38 10.87
C VAL A 438 12.06 16.58 11.71
N GLY A 439 12.71 16.77 12.85
CA GLY A 439 12.42 17.89 13.76
C GLY A 439 11.31 17.62 14.77
N TRP A 440 10.52 16.55 14.60
CA TRP A 440 9.57 16.14 15.63
C TRP A 440 10.31 15.60 16.86
N SER A 441 9.82 15.93 18.04
CA SER A 441 10.28 15.29 19.27
C SER A 441 9.25 15.35 20.37
N LYS A 442 9.30 14.36 21.27
CA LYS A 442 8.50 14.33 22.49
C LYS A 442 9.42 14.19 23.69
N ASP A 443 9.34 15.14 24.62
CA ASP A 443 10.10 15.09 25.86
C ASP A 443 9.59 13.95 26.75
N ALA A 444 10.45 12.98 27.04
CA ALA A 444 10.06 11.77 27.78
C ALA A 444 9.65 12.03 29.25
N THR A 445 9.97 13.20 29.81
CA THR A 445 9.67 13.53 31.22
C THR A 445 8.38 14.35 31.34
N THR A 446 8.20 15.32 30.46
CA THR A 446 7.12 16.31 30.50
C THR A 446 6.01 15.99 29.51
N GLY A 447 6.27 15.14 28.52
CA GLY A 447 5.35 14.87 27.40
C GLY A 447 5.24 16.03 26.41
N ALA A 448 6.05 17.08 26.54
CA ALA A 448 6.01 18.23 25.63
C ALA A 448 6.39 17.80 24.21
N ILE A 449 5.55 18.19 23.25
CA ILE A 449 5.74 17.90 21.82
C ILE A 449 6.34 19.13 21.14
N THR A 450 7.42 18.91 20.40
CA THR A 450 7.89 19.83 19.35
C THR A 450 7.44 19.24 18.02
N PRO A 451 6.57 19.93 17.27
CA PRO A 451 6.08 19.41 16.00
C PRO A 451 7.15 19.42 14.91
N SER A 452 6.94 18.63 13.86
CA SER A 452 7.77 18.67 12.64
C SER A 452 7.37 19.83 11.73
N GLY A 453 8.28 20.20 10.83
CA GLY A 453 7.91 20.97 9.64
C GLY A 453 7.29 20.11 8.52
N GLN A 454 7.41 18.78 8.63
CA GLN A 454 6.86 17.81 7.70
C GLN A 454 5.44 17.39 8.13
N ASN A 455 4.67 16.79 7.21
CA ASN A 455 3.37 16.20 7.53
C ASN A 455 3.23 14.77 6.98
N GLU A 456 2.36 13.98 7.62
CA GLU A 456 1.92 12.70 7.07
C GLU A 456 0.65 12.90 6.23
N MET A 457 0.65 12.32 5.02
CA MET A 457 -0.58 12.01 4.31
C MET A 457 -1.16 10.68 4.80
N LEU A 458 -2.26 10.20 4.21
CA LEU A 458 -2.82 8.88 4.53
C LEU A 458 -2.17 7.79 3.66
N TYR A 459 -1.09 7.23 4.17
CA TYR A 459 -0.22 6.23 3.60
C TYR A 459 -0.88 4.84 3.53
N CYS A 460 -0.36 3.95 2.68
CA CYS A 460 -0.93 2.61 2.48
C CYS A 460 -1.06 1.83 3.79
N TRP A 461 -0.04 1.90 4.66
CA TRP A 461 -0.04 1.20 5.94
C TRP A 461 -1.03 1.76 6.97
N ALA A 462 -1.66 2.90 6.72
CA ALA A 462 -2.77 3.36 7.55
C ALA A 462 -3.94 2.39 7.42
N CYS A 463 -4.37 2.12 6.19
CA CYS A 463 -5.49 1.21 5.90
C CYS A 463 -5.08 -0.26 5.90
N HIS A 464 -3.87 -0.57 5.42
CA HIS A 464 -3.38 -1.93 5.28
C HIS A 464 -2.42 -2.34 6.40
N SER A 465 -2.51 -3.58 6.83
CA SER A 465 -1.63 -4.21 7.82
C SER A 465 -0.38 -4.84 7.21
N ASN A 466 -0.37 -5.06 5.89
CA ASN A 466 0.73 -5.63 5.10
C ASN A 466 0.61 -5.21 3.63
N ASN A 467 1.62 -5.53 2.79
CA ASN A 467 1.56 -5.23 1.34
C ASN A 467 0.77 -6.24 0.51
N ALA A 468 0.27 -7.32 1.13
CA ALA A 468 -0.65 -8.24 0.48
C ALA A 468 -2.09 -7.70 0.43
N GLY A 469 -2.33 -6.53 1.04
CA GLY A 469 -3.60 -5.81 0.99
C GLY A 469 -4.52 -6.06 2.19
N ASP A 470 -4.09 -6.81 3.21
CA ASP A 470 -4.94 -7.05 4.40
C ASP A 470 -5.31 -5.75 5.10
N LEU A 471 -6.61 -5.47 5.23
CA LEU A 471 -7.10 -4.28 5.93
C LEU A 471 -6.91 -4.37 7.44
N ARG A 472 -6.64 -3.24 8.10
CA ARG A 472 -6.58 -3.16 9.57
C ARG A 472 -7.95 -3.28 10.21
N VAL A 473 -8.95 -2.66 9.59
CA VAL A 473 -10.34 -2.63 10.08
C VAL A 473 -11.14 -3.65 9.28
N LYS A 474 -11.47 -4.77 9.93
CA LYS A 474 -12.18 -5.91 9.31
C LYS A 474 -13.55 -6.19 9.94
N ALA A 475 -14.07 -5.26 10.73
CA ALA A 475 -15.31 -5.44 11.48
C ALA A 475 -16.06 -4.10 11.61
N ALA A 476 -17.31 -4.19 12.09
CA ALA A 476 -18.19 -3.07 12.41
C ALA A 476 -17.47 -1.93 13.17
N VAL A 477 -17.87 -0.69 12.85
CA VAL A 477 -17.28 0.55 13.40
C VAL A 477 -18.33 1.29 14.21
N THR A 478 -17.93 1.88 15.34
CA THR A 478 -18.77 2.78 16.13
C THR A 478 -18.33 4.22 15.92
N ALA A 479 -19.26 5.13 15.65
CA ALA A 479 -18.95 6.55 15.48
C ALA A 479 -18.42 7.15 16.80
N GLY A 480 -17.51 8.13 16.69
CA GLY A 480 -16.99 8.87 17.86
C GLY A 480 -17.98 9.84 18.52
N TYR A 481 -19.26 9.80 18.16
CA TYR A 481 -20.32 10.66 18.66
C TYR A 481 -21.63 9.88 18.80
N THR A 482 -22.61 10.49 19.49
CA THR A 482 -23.92 9.88 19.75
C THR A 482 -25.02 10.61 18.99
N TYR A 483 -26.18 9.97 18.87
CA TYR A 483 -27.44 10.61 18.51
C TYR A 483 -28.49 10.28 19.58
N ASN A 484 -29.21 11.27 20.09
CA ASN A 484 -30.13 11.12 21.24
C ASN A 484 -29.48 10.42 22.45
N SER A 485 -28.21 10.70 22.71
CA SER A 485 -27.38 10.05 23.75
C SER A 485 -27.18 8.53 23.57
N LEU A 486 -27.47 7.99 22.38
CA LEU A 486 -27.21 6.59 22.03
C LEU A 486 -25.98 6.49 21.11
N PRO A 487 -25.13 5.46 21.27
CA PRO A 487 -24.05 5.18 20.33
C PRO A 487 -24.59 4.93 18.92
N ILE A 488 -23.78 5.28 17.92
CA ILE A 488 -24.06 5.02 16.51
C ILE A 488 -23.13 3.88 16.08
N ASP A 489 -23.70 2.69 15.94
CA ASP A 489 -22.98 1.50 15.52
C ASP A 489 -23.29 1.22 14.04
N PHE A 490 -22.27 1.31 13.20
CA PHE A 490 -22.39 0.90 11.80
C PHE A 490 -22.36 -0.63 11.72
N PRO A 491 -23.17 -1.24 10.84
CA PRO A 491 -23.07 -2.67 10.60
C PRO A 491 -21.70 -3.02 10.00
N ASP A 492 -21.31 -4.29 10.12
CA ASP A 492 -20.16 -4.81 9.38
C ASP A 492 -20.51 -4.84 7.89
N VAL A 493 -19.85 -3.97 7.13
CA VAL A 493 -20.01 -3.85 5.67
C VAL A 493 -18.73 -4.22 4.94
N GLY A 494 -17.99 -5.19 5.46
CA GLY A 494 -16.78 -5.73 4.83
C GLY A 494 -15.66 -4.70 4.71
N SER A 495 -15.00 -4.64 3.56
CA SER A 495 -13.82 -3.78 3.34
C SER A 495 -14.11 -2.29 3.55
N SER A 496 -15.36 -1.85 3.35
CA SER A 496 -15.79 -0.46 3.55
C SER A 496 -15.75 -0.01 5.01
N ASN A 497 -15.65 -0.94 5.98
CA ASN A 497 -15.46 -0.60 7.39
C ASN A 497 -14.23 0.30 7.61
N THR A 498 -13.14 0.10 6.85
CA THR A 498 -11.94 0.93 6.97
C THR A 498 -12.19 2.40 6.62
N CYS A 499 -13.10 2.67 5.68
CA CYS A 499 -13.46 4.02 5.27
C CYS A 499 -14.31 4.72 6.35
N LEU A 500 -15.20 3.96 6.99
CA LEU A 500 -16.13 4.47 7.99
C LEU A 500 -15.45 5.00 9.25
N VAL A 501 -14.20 4.65 9.52
CA VAL A 501 -13.42 5.23 10.64
C VAL A 501 -13.37 6.76 10.60
N CYS A 502 -13.26 7.33 9.40
CA CYS A 502 -13.14 8.78 9.21
C CYS A 502 -14.32 9.40 8.47
N HIS A 503 -14.93 8.66 7.54
CA HIS A 503 -16.04 9.15 6.73
C HIS A 503 -17.41 9.02 7.42
N SER A 504 -17.45 8.58 8.68
CA SER A 504 -18.66 8.52 9.52
C SER A 504 -19.11 9.85 10.12
N ALA A 505 -18.48 10.98 9.74
CA ALA A 505 -18.63 12.29 10.40
C ALA A 505 -18.06 12.35 11.84
N ARG A 506 -18.04 13.56 12.41
CA ARG A 506 -17.61 13.85 13.80
C ARG A 506 -18.75 14.30 14.72
N GLY A 507 -19.97 14.33 14.20
CA GLY A 507 -21.16 14.80 14.89
C GLY A 507 -22.38 14.78 13.99
N ASN A 508 -23.51 15.23 14.52
CA ASN A 508 -24.77 15.36 13.79
C ASN A 508 -25.39 16.73 14.04
N ALA A 509 -26.19 17.22 13.08
CA ALA A 509 -26.94 18.47 13.21
C ALA A 509 -28.40 18.25 13.65
N SER A 510 -28.75 17.04 14.08
CA SER A 510 -30.12 16.67 14.44
C SER A 510 -30.43 16.73 15.93
N ASP A 511 -29.44 16.48 16.78
CA ASP A 511 -29.54 16.54 18.24
C ASP A 511 -29.99 17.91 18.75
N VAL A 512 -30.57 17.93 19.96
CA VAL A 512 -31.00 19.15 20.65
C VAL A 512 -30.18 19.34 21.92
N PRO A 513 -29.55 20.51 22.13
CA PRO A 513 -29.54 21.68 21.24
C PRO A 513 -28.76 21.42 19.94
N VAL A 514 -29.24 22.03 18.84
CA VAL A 514 -28.58 21.92 17.53
C VAL A 514 -27.21 22.60 17.59
N SER A 515 -26.22 22.01 16.92
CA SER A 515 -24.86 22.55 16.86
C SER A 515 -24.84 23.99 16.33
N THR A 516 -24.19 24.88 17.08
CA THR A 516 -23.93 26.27 16.68
C THR A 516 -22.52 26.45 16.11
N SER A 517 -21.86 25.36 15.72
CA SER A 517 -20.51 25.39 15.15
C SER A 517 -20.55 25.96 13.72
N GLY A 518 -19.70 26.96 13.47
CA GLY A 518 -19.49 27.51 12.11
C GLY A 518 -18.76 26.56 11.17
N TYR A 519 -18.09 25.52 11.69
CA TYR A 519 -17.38 24.51 10.90
C TYR A 519 -18.25 23.32 10.50
N GLY A 520 -19.53 23.34 10.90
CA GLY A 520 -20.43 22.21 10.72
C GLY A 520 -20.34 21.20 11.86
N ALA A 521 -21.47 20.60 12.23
CA ALA A 521 -21.53 19.52 13.21
C ALA A 521 -20.90 18.22 12.67
N SER A 522 -21.06 17.99 11.36
CA SER A 522 -20.69 16.75 10.69
C SER A 522 -19.19 16.65 10.38
N HIS A 523 -18.48 17.77 10.25
CA HIS A 523 -17.15 17.85 9.63
C HIS A 523 -17.18 17.58 8.10
N HIS A 524 -16.01 17.52 7.45
CA HIS A 524 -15.84 17.27 6.01
C HIS A 524 -15.71 15.78 5.69
N GLY A 525 -15.89 15.40 4.41
CA GLY A 525 -15.72 14.04 3.91
C GLY A 525 -16.75 13.05 4.45
N ILE A 526 -18.03 13.45 4.58
CA ILE A 526 -19.02 12.71 5.38
C ILE A 526 -19.84 11.67 4.60
N ALA A 527 -19.27 11.12 3.52
CA ALA A 527 -19.94 10.19 2.61
C ALA A 527 -20.59 9.01 3.36
N GLY A 528 -19.86 8.38 4.28
CA GLY A 528 -20.36 7.29 5.11
C GLY A 528 -21.52 7.74 6.00
N ALA A 529 -21.43 8.92 6.60
CA ALA A 529 -22.51 9.45 7.44
C ALA A 529 -23.80 9.72 6.64
N ILE A 530 -23.67 10.26 5.42
CA ILE A 530 -24.80 10.53 4.52
C ILE A 530 -25.43 9.23 4.02
N LEU A 531 -24.61 8.25 3.68
CA LEU A 531 -25.05 6.93 3.23
C LEU A 531 -25.89 6.22 4.31
N PHE A 532 -25.40 6.21 5.55
CA PHE A 532 -26.06 5.62 6.72
C PHE A 532 -26.84 6.67 7.53
N SER A 533 -27.50 7.62 6.86
CA SER A 533 -28.21 8.72 7.52
C SER A 533 -29.31 8.27 8.49
N ASN A 534 -29.87 7.08 8.28
CA ASN A 534 -30.82 6.44 9.21
C ASN A 534 -30.23 6.10 10.58
N LEU A 535 -28.90 6.02 10.68
CA LEU A 535 -28.17 5.80 11.94
C LEU A 535 -27.57 7.11 12.44
N THR A 536 -26.98 7.88 11.54
CA THR A 536 -26.15 9.03 11.91
C THR A 536 -26.92 10.32 12.14
N HIS A 537 -28.08 10.47 11.48
CA HIS A 537 -28.86 11.71 11.42
C HIS A 537 -27.99 12.95 11.17
N VAL A 538 -26.97 12.81 10.31
CA VAL A 538 -25.84 13.75 10.19
C VAL A 538 -26.28 15.17 9.82
N GLY A 539 -27.36 15.32 9.04
CA GLY A 539 -27.95 16.60 8.67
C GLY A 539 -28.84 17.20 9.76
N GLY A 540 -29.30 18.43 9.54
CA GLY A 540 -30.26 19.11 10.40
C GLY A 540 -31.69 18.73 10.01
N GLU A 541 -32.21 17.65 10.59
CA GLU A 541 -33.55 17.13 10.28
C GLU A 541 -34.66 17.93 10.97
N TYR A 542 -35.71 18.31 10.26
CA TYR A 542 -36.79 19.08 10.87
C TYR A 542 -37.81 18.17 11.56
N VAL A 543 -38.24 18.58 12.76
CA VAL A 543 -39.17 17.79 13.59
C VAL A 543 -40.48 17.55 12.86
N GLY A 544 -40.89 16.28 12.79
CA GLY A 544 -42.17 15.86 12.18
C GLY A 544 -42.09 15.59 10.67
N LEU A 545 -40.93 15.80 10.05
CA LEU A 545 -40.69 15.41 8.66
C LEU A 545 -40.03 14.03 8.57
N ASP A 546 -40.18 13.40 7.41
CA ASP A 546 -39.60 12.08 7.11
C ASP A 546 -38.34 12.22 6.25
N TYR A 547 -37.24 11.64 6.76
CA TYR A 547 -35.93 11.55 6.11
C TYR A 547 -35.51 10.11 5.84
N SER A 548 -36.39 9.13 6.07
CA SER A 548 -36.11 7.73 5.81
C SER A 548 -35.81 7.48 4.32
N LYS A 549 -34.88 6.55 4.08
CA LYS A 549 -34.56 6.11 2.72
C LYS A 549 -35.77 5.44 2.07
N PRO A 550 -36.02 5.65 0.77
CA PRO A 550 -37.00 4.87 0.02
C PRO A 550 -36.69 3.37 0.07
N SER A 551 -37.71 2.51 -0.07
CA SER A 551 -37.55 1.05 0.03
C SER A 551 -36.65 0.43 -1.03
N TYR A 552 -36.42 1.13 -2.15
CA TYR A 552 -35.54 0.70 -3.26
C TYR A 552 -34.15 1.35 -3.20
N PHE A 553 -33.85 2.13 -2.15
CA PHE A 553 -32.51 2.66 -1.95
C PHE A 553 -31.65 1.64 -1.21
N GLU A 554 -30.60 1.18 -1.89
CA GLU A 554 -29.77 0.06 -1.46
C GLU A 554 -28.27 0.39 -1.49
N HIS A 555 -27.90 1.67 -1.67
CA HIS A 555 -26.48 2.05 -1.71
C HIS A 555 -25.73 1.69 -0.43
N ASP A 556 -26.40 1.62 0.72
CA ASP A 556 -25.81 1.31 2.02
C ASP A 556 -25.56 -0.20 2.24
N ILE A 557 -26.02 -1.05 1.33
CA ILE A 557 -25.81 -2.50 1.38
C ILE A 557 -24.98 -3.04 0.22
N LEU A 558 -24.56 -2.20 -0.74
CA LEU A 558 -23.82 -2.66 -1.91
C LEU A 558 -22.56 -3.46 -1.52
N GLY A 559 -22.28 -4.56 -2.23
CA GLY A 559 -21.13 -5.42 -2.01
C GLY A 559 -21.12 -6.17 -0.67
N THR A 560 -22.24 -6.21 0.05
CA THR A 560 -22.42 -6.98 1.30
C THR A 560 -23.21 -8.27 1.06
N PRO A 561 -23.32 -9.18 2.06
CA PRO A 561 -24.18 -10.36 1.94
C PRO A 561 -25.68 -10.05 1.73
N ALA A 562 -26.10 -8.81 2.02
CA ALA A 562 -27.48 -8.37 1.81
C ALA A 562 -27.72 -7.85 0.37
N ASP A 563 -26.67 -7.64 -0.43
CA ASP A 563 -26.75 -7.19 -1.82
C ASP A 563 -27.06 -8.36 -2.76
N ASP A 564 -28.21 -8.29 -3.43
CA ASP A 564 -28.62 -9.27 -4.44
C ASP A 564 -28.23 -8.88 -5.87
N ALA A 565 -27.77 -7.64 -6.10
CA ALA A 565 -27.56 -7.05 -7.41
C ALA A 565 -26.08 -7.01 -7.84
N THR A 566 -25.16 -6.59 -6.96
CA THR A 566 -23.71 -6.64 -7.26
C THR A 566 -23.07 -7.94 -6.77
N GLY A 567 -23.80 -8.69 -5.95
CA GLY A 567 -23.35 -9.93 -5.32
C GLY A 567 -22.49 -9.68 -4.07
N ASN A 568 -22.42 -10.69 -3.20
CA ASN A 568 -21.57 -10.59 -2.02
C ASN A 568 -20.09 -10.64 -2.40
N THR A 569 -19.43 -9.47 -2.41
CA THR A 569 -18.00 -9.33 -2.70
C THR A 569 -17.16 -9.10 -1.44
N ASP A 570 -17.80 -8.95 -0.27
CA ASP A 570 -17.21 -8.46 0.97
C ASP A 570 -16.49 -7.08 0.82
N ALA A 571 -16.68 -6.37 -0.29
CA ALA A 571 -16.12 -5.03 -0.50
C ALA A 571 -16.90 -3.96 0.28
N GLY A 572 -18.22 -4.13 0.36
CA GLY A 572 -19.11 -3.13 0.94
C GLY A 572 -19.30 -1.89 0.06
N PRO A 573 -20.13 -0.94 0.55
CA PRO A 573 -20.74 0.06 -0.31
C PRO A 573 -19.82 1.20 -0.74
N CYS A 574 -18.75 1.46 0.03
CA CYS A 574 -17.77 2.47 -0.34
C CYS A 574 -16.77 1.88 -1.35
N ALA A 575 -16.18 0.74 -1.02
CA ALA A 575 -15.12 0.13 -1.83
C ALA A 575 -15.63 -0.37 -3.19
N VAL A 576 -16.87 -0.88 -3.29
CA VAL A 576 -17.42 -1.33 -4.57
C VAL A 576 -17.57 -0.20 -5.60
N CYS A 577 -17.83 1.03 -5.14
CA CYS A 577 -17.96 2.20 -6.00
C CYS A 577 -16.59 2.85 -6.29
N HIS A 578 -15.78 3.04 -5.24
CA HIS A 578 -14.54 3.83 -5.32
C HIS A 578 -13.31 3.00 -5.68
N MET A 579 -13.29 1.70 -5.39
CA MET A 579 -12.17 0.80 -5.72
C MET A 579 -12.53 -0.13 -6.88
N ASN A 580 -13.09 0.47 -7.92
CA ASN A 580 -13.77 -0.17 -9.07
C ASN A 580 -12.82 -0.79 -10.12
N GLY A 581 -11.59 -1.12 -9.72
CA GLY A 581 -10.63 -1.81 -10.58
C GLY A 581 -11.05 -3.25 -10.89
N ALA A 582 -10.29 -3.92 -11.75
CA ALA A 582 -10.54 -5.33 -12.07
C ALA A 582 -10.44 -6.20 -10.81
N ALA A 583 -11.14 -7.35 -10.79
CA ALA A 583 -11.09 -8.27 -9.66
C ALA A 583 -9.64 -8.68 -9.32
N GLY A 584 -9.24 -8.46 -8.07
CA GLY A 584 -7.86 -8.68 -7.59
C GLY A 584 -6.87 -7.55 -7.88
N GLN A 585 -7.31 -6.46 -8.52
CA GLN A 585 -6.54 -5.25 -8.80
C GLN A 585 -7.41 -4.00 -8.53
N PRO A 586 -7.77 -3.74 -7.26
CA PRO A 586 -8.60 -2.60 -6.91
C PRO A 586 -7.91 -1.28 -7.26
N ASP A 587 -8.67 -0.34 -7.83
CA ASP A 587 -8.18 0.99 -8.17
C ASP A 587 -8.13 1.88 -6.92
N HIS A 588 -6.98 2.52 -6.67
CA HIS A 588 -6.76 3.41 -5.53
C HIS A 588 -6.90 4.90 -5.88
N THR A 589 -7.36 5.26 -7.09
CA THR A 589 -7.70 6.66 -7.44
C THR A 589 -8.93 7.16 -6.71
N PHE A 590 -9.82 6.25 -6.27
CA PHE A 590 -11.14 6.50 -5.70
C PHE A 590 -12.13 7.24 -6.64
N ALA A 591 -11.82 7.37 -7.92
CA ALA A 591 -12.66 8.06 -8.88
C ALA A 591 -13.82 7.16 -9.36
N VAL A 592 -15.05 7.59 -9.11
CA VAL A 592 -16.28 6.86 -9.55
C VAL A 592 -16.70 7.26 -10.96
N VAL A 593 -16.35 8.47 -11.38
CA VAL A 593 -16.69 9.06 -12.67
C VAL A 593 -15.47 9.63 -13.36
N GLU A 594 -15.49 9.63 -14.68
CA GLU A 594 -14.51 10.34 -15.49
C GLU A 594 -14.95 11.81 -15.63
N LYS A 595 -14.01 12.73 -15.43
CA LYS A 595 -14.21 14.16 -15.61
C LYS A 595 -13.24 14.73 -16.62
N ASP A 596 -13.71 15.68 -17.42
CA ASP A 596 -12.84 16.44 -18.30
C ASP A 596 -12.04 17.52 -17.54
N ALA A 597 -11.20 18.27 -18.26
CA ALA A 597 -10.41 19.36 -17.67
C ALA A 597 -11.24 20.52 -17.10
N ALA A 598 -12.53 20.63 -17.45
CA ALA A 598 -13.46 21.58 -16.87
C ALA A 598 -14.20 21.03 -15.64
N GLY A 599 -13.97 19.77 -15.28
CA GLY A 599 -14.60 19.08 -14.16
C GLY A 599 -15.99 18.50 -14.46
N VAL A 600 -16.40 18.50 -15.73
CA VAL A 600 -17.69 17.97 -16.21
C VAL A 600 -17.61 16.46 -16.26
N VAL A 601 -18.64 15.77 -15.76
CA VAL A 601 -18.75 14.31 -15.88
C VAL A 601 -18.94 13.92 -17.34
N VAL A 602 -18.00 13.13 -17.87
CA VAL A 602 -18.00 12.65 -19.26
C VAL A 602 -18.12 11.12 -19.37
N GLY A 603 -17.99 10.41 -18.25
CA GLY A 603 -18.06 8.95 -18.22
C GLY A 603 -18.22 8.39 -16.79
N LEU A 604 -18.47 7.09 -16.70
CA LEU A 604 -18.52 6.34 -15.45
C LEU A 604 -17.28 5.44 -15.38
N ASN A 605 -16.58 5.45 -14.24
CA ASN A 605 -15.50 4.49 -13.97
C ASN A 605 -16.03 3.23 -13.28
N SER A 606 -17.04 3.38 -12.40
CA SER A 606 -17.65 2.25 -11.70
C SER A 606 -18.82 1.63 -12.46
N GLU A 607 -18.79 0.32 -12.62
CA GLU A 607 -19.93 -0.45 -13.15
C GLU A 607 -20.99 -0.77 -12.10
N ALA A 608 -20.75 -0.48 -10.81
CA ALA A 608 -21.67 -0.78 -9.71
C ALA A 608 -23.05 -0.14 -9.92
N CYS A 609 -23.10 1.03 -10.56
CA CYS A 609 -24.33 1.74 -10.86
C CYS A 609 -25.26 0.98 -11.82
N ILE A 610 -24.70 0.26 -12.78
CA ILE A 610 -25.41 -0.31 -13.94
C ILE A 610 -26.39 -1.40 -13.50
N ASN A 611 -26.02 -2.18 -12.48
CA ASN A 611 -26.81 -3.33 -12.03
C ASN A 611 -28.17 -2.93 -11.43
N CYS A 612 -28.26 -1.76 -10.80
CA CYS A 612 -29.49 -1.29 -10.17
C CYS A 612 -30.18 -0.17 -10.96
N HIS A 613 -29.42 0.70 -11.62
CA HIS A 613 -29.96 1.82 -12.41
C HIS A 613 -30.36 1.39 -13.82
N THR A 614 -31.42 0.57 -13.90
CA THR A 614 -31.98 0.03 -15.15
C THR A 614 -33.03 0.93 -15.80
N GLY A 615 -33.31 2.09 -15.20
CA GLY A 615 -34.42 2.97 -15.59
C GLY A 615 -35.71 2.77 -14.78
N ALA A 616 -35.83 1.70 -13.97
CA ALA A 616 -37.05 1.41 -13.21
C ALA A 616 -37.33 2.42 -12.08
N HIS A 617 -36.27 2.94 -11.45
CA HIS A 617 -36.35 3.85 -10.30
C HIS A 617 -35.51 5.14 -10.49
N GLY A 618 -35.17 5.49 -11.74
CA GLY A 618 -34.31 6.62 -12.09
C GLY A 618 -33.91 6.60 -13.56
N ALA A 619 -32.86 7.31 -13.94
CA ALA A 619 -32.24 7.16 -15.27
C ALA A 619 -31.56 5.80 -15.39
N ALA A 620 -31.53 5.25 -16.60
CA ALA A 620 -30.72 4.07 -16.90
C ALA A 620 -29.24 4.49 -17.02
N LEU A 621 -28.33 3.80 -16.33
CA LEU A 621 -26.89 4.08 -16.34
C LEU A 621 -26.13 2.97 -17.07
N THR A 622 -25.09 3.34 -17.82
CA THR A 622 -24.26 2.41 -18.60
C THR A 622 -22.90 3.02 -18.90
N THR A 623 -21.87 2.18 -19.05
CA THR A 623 -20.52 2.57 -19.52
C THR A 623 -20.38 2.46 -21.05
N THR A 624 -21.33 1.82 -21.73
CA THR A 624 -21.33 1.63 -23.19
C THR A 624 -22.71 1.86 -23.80
N ASP A 625 -22.76 2.18 -25.09
CA ASP A 625 -24.04 2.39 -25.77
C ASP A 625 -24.82 1.08 -25.89
N LEU A 626 -26.05 1.07 -25.37
CA LEU A 626 -26.92 -0.10 -25.41
C LEU A 626 -27.58 -0.23 -26.80
N VAL A 627 -27.69 -1.47 -27.28
CA VAL A 627 -28.03 -1.80 -28.68
C VAL A 627 -29.45 -1.39 -29.09
N ALA A 628 -30.33 -1.04 -28.13
CA ALA A 628 -31.73 -0.71 -28.38
C ALA A 628 -32.10 0.77 -28.16
N GLY A 629 -31.13 1.65 -27.86
CA GLY A 629 -31.41 3.08 -27.58
C GLY A 629 -32.08 3.34 -26.23
N ASP A 630 -32.05 2.34 -25.36
CA ASP A 630 -32.51 2.29 -23.97
C ASP A 630 -31.54 2.99 -22.98
N GLY A 631 -30.37 3.39 -23.45
CA GLY A 631 -29.40 4.22 -22.73
C GLY A 631 -28.08 4.36 -23.51
N THR A 632 -27.42 5.51 -23.42
CA THR A 632 -26.07 5.74 -23.96
C THR A 632 -25.13 6.13 -22.84
N ALA A 633 -23.83 5.87 -23.01
CA ALA A 633 -22.82 6.28 -22.02
C ALA A 633 -22.85 7.81 -21.82
N ALA A 634 -23.04 8.56 -22.91
CA ALA A 634 -23.18 10.02 -22.87
C ALA A 634 -24.42 10.49 -22.08
N ALA A 635 -25.56 9.78 -22.19
CA ALA A 635 -26.75 10.11 -21.43
C ALA A 635 -26.59 9.80 -19.93
N ALA A 636 -25.88 8.71 -19.59
CA ALA A 636 -25.56 8.36 -18.21
C ALA A 636 -24.64 9.43 -17.57
N ALA A 637 -23.60 9.85 -18.29
CA ALA A 637 -22.72 10.93 -17.85
C ALA A 637 -23.47 12.26 -17.66
N ALA A 638 -24.30 12.64 -18.64
CA ALA A 638 -25.10 13.87 -18.56
C ALA A 638 -26.10 13.86 -17.38
N PHE A 639 -26.68 12.71 -17.05
CA PHE A 639 -27.56 12.59 -15.89
C PHE A 639 -26.81 12.77 -14.56
N LEU A 640 -25.62 12.17 -14.42
CA LEU A 640 -24.81 12.35 -13.21
C LEU A 640 -24.30 13.80 -13.09
N GLU A 641 -23.96 14.43 -14.21
CA GLU A 641 -23.62 15.87 -14.24
C GLU A 641 -24.81 16.74 -13.79
N GLU A 642 -26.02 16.46 -14.28
CA GLU A 642 -27.23 17.16 -13.85
C GLU A 642 -27.47 17.00 -12.34
N GLU A 643 -27.37 15.79 -11.81
CA GLU A 643 -27.53 15.54 -10.36
C GLU A 643 -26.45 16.26 -9.53
N SER A 644 -25.20 16.26 -10.01
CA SER A 644 -24.07 16.97 -9.38
C SER A 644 -24.30 18.48 -9.36
N LEU A 645 -24.55 19.10 -10.53
CA LEU A 645 -24.76 20.54 -10.64
C LEU A 645 -25.99 21.01 -9.87
N GLY A 646 -27.10 20.27 -9.98
CA GLY A 646 -28.33 20.61 -9.28
C GLY A 646 -28.20 20.55 -7.76
N TYR A 647 -27.49 19.55 -7.24
CA TYR A 647 -27.16 19.47 -5.81
C TYR A 647 -26.30 20.64 -5.34
N GLN A 648 -25.22 20.95 -6.07
CA GLN A 648 -24.34 22.07 -5.74
C GLN A 648 -25.06 23.41 -5.80
N GLN A 649 -25.90 23.61 -6.82
CA GLN A 649 -26.65 24.84 -6.98
C GLN A 649 -27.79 25.00 -5.96
N ALA A 650 -28.46 23.91 -5.56
CA ALA A 650 -29.41 23.95 -4.45
C ALA A 650 -28.73 24.33 -3.13
N GLY A 651 -27.50 23.86 -2.91
CA GLY A 651 -26.64 24.29 -1.82
C GLY A 651 -26.33 25.79 -1.86
N GLN A 652 -25.98 26.30 -3.05
CA GLN A 652 -25.70 27.72 -3.24
C GLN A 652 -26.94 28.59 -3.03
N LEU A 653 -28.11 28.16 -3.52
CA LEU A 653 -29.39 28.81 -3.25
C LEU A 653 -29.63 28.94 -1.75
N LEU A 654 -29.48 27.85 -0.99
CA LEU A 654 -29.64 27.88 0.47
C LEU A 654 -28.66 28.87 1.13
N LYS A 655 -27.37 28.87 0.72
CA LYS A 655 -26.39 29.85 1.22
C LYS A 655 -26.78 31.28 0.88
N ASP A 656 -27.29 31.55 -0.31
CA ASP A 656 -27.71 32.88 -0.72
C ASP A 656 -28.94 33.33 0.07
N THR A 657 -29.91 32.45 0.31
CA THR A 657 -31.08 32.70 1.16
C THR A 657 -30.70 33.00 2.61
N LEU A 658 -29.77 32.23 3.21
CA LEU A 658 -29.23 32.48 4.55
C LEU A 658 -28.55 33.86 4.65
N ASN A 659 -27.80 34.25 3.61
CA ASN A 659 -27.01 35.47 3.59
C ASN A 659 -27.75 36.70 3.04
N GLN A 660 -28.99 36.54 2.55
CA GLN A 660 -29.72 37.55 1.78
C GLN A 660 -28.92 38.08 0.58
N ALA A 661 -28.27 37.17 -0.14
CA ALA A 661 -27.43 37.46 -1.31
C ALA A 661 -28.17 37.13 -2.61
N ASN A 662 -27.67 37.64 -3.74
CA ASN A 662 -28.19 37.33 -5.08
C ASN A 662 -29.71 37.53 -5.24
N GLY A 663 -30.27 38.52 -4.54
CA GLY A 663 -31.71 38.81 -4.59
C GLY A 663 -32.59 37.84 -3.79
N GLN A 664 -32.00 36.84 -3.11
CA GLN A 664 -32.70 35.97 -2.18
C GLN A 664 -32.96 36.69 -0.86
N THR A 665 -34.08 36.38 -0.23
CA THR A 665 -34.46 36.88 1.10
C THR A 665 -34.91 35.72 1.98
N ASN A 666 -34.84 35.90 3.29
CA ASN A 666 -35.40 34.95 4.25
C ASN A 666 -36.37 35.66 5.20
N TYR A 667 -37.19 34.88 5.91
CA TYR A 667 -38.26 35.37 6.79
C TYR A 667 -37.75 36.25 7.95
N THR A 668 -36.48 36.15 8.32
CA THR A 668 -35.89 36.95 9.42
C THR A 668 -35.56 38.38 8.97
N GLY A 669 -35.40 38.62 7.66
CA GLY A 669 -34.87 39.87 7.11
C GLY A 669 -33.41 40.14 7.48
N GLY A 670 -32.71 39.15 8.03
CA GLY A 670 -31.32 39.22 8.50
C GLY A 670 -30.46 38.07 7.97
N VAL A 671 -29.15 38.12 8.25
CA VAL A 671 -28.25 36.99 7.99
C VAL A 671 -28.48 35.93 9.06
N VAL A 672 -28.75 34.69 8.63
CA VAL A 672 -28.79 33.52 9.50
C VAL A 672 -27.41 32.85 9.48
N ALA A 673 -26.81 32.67 10.65
CA ALA A 673 -25.46 32.16 10.82
C ALA A 673 -25.41 31.13 11.95
N ALA A 674 -24.27 30.46 12.11
CA ALA A 674 -24.09 29.36 13.06
C ALA A 674 -24.56 29.64 14.50
N ALA A 675 -24.42 30.88 14.97
CA ALA A 675 -24.76 31.28 16.35
C ALA A 675 -25.98 32.22 16.42
N THR A 676 -26.77 32.33 15.34
CA THR A 676 -27.93 33.21 15.29
C THR A 676 -29.17 32.47 14.82
N GLY A 677 -30.27 32.69 15.55
CA GLY A 677 -31.58 32.17 15.18
C GLY A 677 -32.12 31.11 16.14
N THR A 678 -33.17 30.47 15.68
CA THR A 678 -33.85 29.32 16.29
C THR A 678 -33.09 28.02 15.97
N ASP A 679 -33.48 26.92 16.62
CA ASP A 679 -32.92 25.60 16.29
C ASP A 679 -33.10 25.24 14.80
N ASN A 680 -34.22 25.65 14.19
CA ASN A 680 -34.49 25.43 12.77
C ASN A 680 -33.61 26.30 11.86
N ASP A 681 -33.24 27.50 12.31
CA ASP A 681 -32.28 28.35 11.60
C ASP A 681 -30.88 27.75 11.65
N HIS A 682 -30.50 27.18 12.80
CA HIS A 682 -29.25 26.44 12.92
C HIS A 682 -29.26 25.18 12.04
N ARG A 683 -30.37 24.43 11.94
CA ARG A 683 -30.50 23.29 11.01
C ARG A 683 -30.28 23.72 9.56
N ALA A 684 -30.91 24.82 9.13
CA ALA A 684 -30.71 25.36 7.78
C ALA A 684 -29.24 25.75 7.53
N PHE A 685 -28.62 26.43 8.49
CA PHE A 685 -27.20 26.77 8.41
C PHE A 685 -26.32 25.52 8.29
N GLN A 686 -26.53 24.51 9.13
CA GLN A 686 -25.77 23.25 9.08
C GLN A 686 -25.94 22.53 7.75
N ASN A 687 -27.17 22.45 7.23
CA ASN A 687 -27.46 21.82 5.94
C ASN A 687 -26.79 22.55 4.76
N SER A 688 -26.60 23.88 4.84
CA SER A 688 -25.90 24.65 3.80
C SER A 688 -24.43 24.27 3.62
N LEU A 689 -23.83 23.63 4.63
CA LEU A 689 -22.44 23.18 4.60
C LEU A 689 -22.27 21.81 3.92
N ILE A 690 -23.34 21.01 3.85
CA ILE A 690 -23.29 19.62 3.36
C ILE A 690 -22.72 19.53 1.94
N PRO A 691 -23.11 20.36 0.95
CA PRO A 691 -22.53 20.29 -0.40
C PRO A 691 -21.02 20.53 -0.48
N GLY A 692 -20.45 21.29 0.47
CA GLY A 692 -19.00 21.45 0.60
C GLY A 692 -18.32 20.36 1.43
N ASN A 693 -19.06 19.71 2.33
CA ASN A 693 -18.57 18.63 3.17
C ASN A 693 -18.66 17.26 2.49
N ASP A 694 -19.58 17.09 1.55
CA ASP A 694 -19.74 15.90 0.73
C ASP A 694 -20.20 16.32 -0.67
N ALA A 695 -19.24 16.54 -1.55
CA ALA A 695 -19.50 16.88 -2.95
C ALA A 695 -20.22 15.76 -3.71
N GLY A 696 -20.12 14.51 -3.23
CA GLY A 696 -20.77 13.32 -3.78
C GLY A 696 -22.15 13.02 -3.19
N GLY A 697 -22.72 13.91 -2.35
CA GLY A 697 -23.99 13.67 -1.66
C GLY A 697 -25.17 13.35 -2.59
N TYR A 698 -25.12 13.82 -3.84
CA TYR A 698 -26.08 13.50 -4.90
C TYR A 698 -26.07 12.02 -5.33
N ALA A 699 -24.99 11.29 -5.05
CA ALA A 699 -24.86 9.85 -5.29
C ALA A 699 -24.95 9.06 -3.98
N HIS A 700 -24.31 9.52 -2.90
CA HIS A 700 -24.27 8.80 -1.63
C HIS A 700 -25.65 8.59 -1.03
N ASN A 701 -26.48 9.64 -0.91
CA ASN A 701 -27.88 9.51 -0.51
C ASN A 701 -28.70 10.72 -0.97
N ARG A 702 -28.99 10.74 -2.27
CA ARG A 702 -29.65 11.88 -2.93
C ARG A 702 -30.99 12.26 -2.29
N TYR A 703 -31.73 11.28 -1.78
CA TYR A 703 -33.04 11.51 -1.18
C TYR A 703 -32.92 12.27 0.13
N TYR A 704 -31.94 11.89 0.96
CA TYR A 704 -31.67 12.54 2.22
C TYR A 704 -31.23 13.98 2.04
N VAL A 705 -30.16 14.21 1.25
CA VAL A 705 -29.62 15.57 1.06
C VAL A 705 -30.59 16.49 0.34
N LYS A 706 -31.39 15.98 -0.61
CA LYS A 706 -32.39 16.76 -1.32
C LYS A 706 -33.50 17.25 -0.38
N ARG A 707 -33.99 16.40 0.52
CA ARG A 707 -34.99 16.79 1.53
C ARG A 707 -34.41 17.80 2.52
N LEU A 708 -33.18 17.60 3.00
CA LEU A 708 -32.54 18.56 3.90
C LEU A 708 -32.41 19.95 3.29
N LEU A 709 -31.92 20.04 2.04
CA LEU A 709 -31.79 21.32 1.34
C LEU A 709 -33.16 21.95 1.07
N PHE A 710 -34.14 21.15 0.59
CA PHE A 710 -35.51 21.62 0.36
C PHE A 710 -36.13 22.19 1.64
N ASP A 711 -36.14 21.40 2.72
CA ASP A 711 -36.81 21.76 3.98
C ASP A 711 -36.13 22.98 4.64
N SER A 712 -34.83 23.16 4.42
CA SER A 712 -34.09 24.35 4.87
C SER A 712 -34.51 25.61 4.10
N ILE A 713 -34.74 25.50 2.79
CA ILE A 713 -35.21 26.60 1.96
C ILE A 713 -36.67 26.93 2.29
N ASP A 714 -37.53 25.92 2.43
CA ASP A 714 -38.94 26.05 2.86
C ASP A 714 -39.04 26.81 4.19
N TRP A 715 -38.29 26.35 5.20
CA TRP A 715 -38.22 27.04 6.48
C TRP A 715 -37.77 28.51 6.35
N LEU A 716 -36.73 28.78 5.57
CA LEU A 716 -36.19 30.13 5.43
C LEU A 716 -37.10 31.06 4.62
N ASP A 717 -37.97 30.55 3.76
CA ASP A 717 -38.88 31.37 2.97
C ASP A 717 -39.84 32.16 3.88
N ASN A 718 -40.55 31.46 4.77
CA ASN A 718 -41.63 32.06 5.55
C ASN A 718 -41.68 31.64 7.04
N GLY A 719 -40.71 30.86 7.53
CA GLY A 719 -40.67 30.36 8.91
C GLY A 719 -41.68 29.23 9.18
N VAL A 720 -42.20 28.59 8.13
CA VAL A 720 -43.13 27.45 8.18
C VAL A 720 -42.61 26.38 7.22
N LEU A 721 -42.89 25.11 7.51
CA LEU A 721 -42.65 23.99 6.60
C LEU A 721 -43.97 23.64 5.92
N ASP A 722 -44.26 24.28 4.79
CA ASP A 722 -45.52 24.08 4.06
C ASP A 722 -45.37 23.13 2.86
N GLY A 723 -44.15 22.69 2.57
CA GLY A 723 -43.84 21.72 1.54
C GLY A 723 -43.76 22.33 0.13
N SER A 724 -43.68 23.66 0.02
CA SER A 724 -43.59 24.38 -1.24
C SER A 724 -42.51 25.47 -1.18
N ILE A 725 -41.64 25.52 -2.18
CA ILE A 725 -40.65 26.60 -2.34
C ILE A 725 -40.79 27.24 -3.72
N THR A 726 -40.36 28.49 -3.84
CA THR A 726 -40.22 29.18 -5.13
C THR A 726 -38.76 29.48 -5.39
N ILE A 727 -38.23 28.99 -6.52
CA ILE A 727 -36.83 29.14 -6.90
C ILE A 727 -36.73 30.14 -8.06
N ASP A 728 -35.75 31.05 -8.05
CA ASP A 728 -35.47 31.90 -9.20
C ASP A 728 -34.87 31.06 -10.35
N VAL A 729 -35.67 30.79 -11.37
CA VAL A 729 -35.29 29.97 -12.54
C VAL A 729 -34.11 30.55 -13.31
N ALA A 730 -33.95 31.89 -13.32
CA ALA A 730 -32.88 32.53 -14.07
C ALA A 730 -31.53 32.44 -13.34
N LEU A 731 -31.56 32.43 -12.01
CA LEU A 731 -30.34 32.33 -11.18
C LEU A 731 -29.97 30.89 -10.86
N TYR A 732 -30.95 30.02 -10.65
CA TYR A 732 -30.73 28.64 -10.22
C TYR A 732 -31.46 27.58 -11.08
N PRO A 733 -31.23 27.53 -12.40
CA PRO A 733 -31.94 26.61 -13.29
C PRO A 733 -31.71 25.12 -12.99
N GLU A 734 -30.51 24.73 -12.56
CA GLU A 734 -30.11 23.36 -12.25
C GLU A 734 -30.73 22.90 -10.92
N ALA A 735 -30.86 23.79 -9.93
CA ALA A 735 -31.58 23.53 -8.69
C ALA A 735 -33.07 23.32 -8.96
N VAL A 736 -33.67 24.12 -9.87
CA VAL A 736 -35.06 23.92 -10.33
C VAL A 736 -35.24 22.52 -10.93
N ALA A 737 -34.36 22.12 -11.84
CA ALA A 737 -34.41 20.79 -12.46
C ALA A 737 -34.30 19.68 -11.40
N TRP A 738 -33.29 19.77 -10.52
CA TRP A 738 -32.99 18.74 -9.53
C TRP A 738 -34.06 18.61 -8.43
N LEU A 739 -34.64 19.73 -7.99
CA LEU A 739 -35.76 19.76 -7.04
C LEU A 739 -37.13 19.52 -7.71
N ARG A 740 -37.14 19.24 -9.02
CA ARG A 740 -38.34 18.98 -9.83
C ARG A 740 -39.33 20.15 -9.79
N GLY A 741 -38.81 21.37 -9.78
CA GLY A 741 -39.60 22.59 -9.88
C GLY A 741 -40.12 22.82 -11.29
N ASP A 742 -41.21 23.57 -11.40
CA ASP A 742 -41.74 24.02 -12.68
C ASP A 742 -40.75 24.99 -13.35
N THR A 743 -40.37 24.72 -14.59
CA THR A 743 -39.29 25.45 -15.30
C THR A 743 -39.69 26.86 -15.74
N VAL A 744 -40.92 27.30 -15.46
CA VAL A 744 -41.39 28.66 -15.77
C VAL A 744 -41.59 29.47 -14.49
N THR A 745 -42.21 28.84 -13.48
CA THR A 745 -42.59 29.50 -12.22
C THR A 745 -41.60 29.27 -11.10
N GLY A 746 -40.73 28.25 -11.20
CA GLY A 746 -39.77 27.87 -10.17
C GLY A 746 -40.39 27.20 -8.95
N VAL A 747 -41.70 26.94 -8.95
CA VAL A 747 -42.39 26.31 -7.82
C VAL A 747 -42.01 24.83 -7.76
N ALA A 748 -41.46 24.41 -6.64
CA ALA A 748 -41.12 23.02 -6.34
C ALA A 748 -41.85 22.55 -5.08
N SER A 749 -42.27 21.27 -5.09
CA SER A 749 -42.88 20.63 -3.93
C SER A 749 -41.89 19.68 -3.26
N ARG A 750 -42.11 19.43 -1.97
CA ARG A 750 -41.22 18.57 -1.18
C ARG A 750 -41.04 17.18 -1.82
N PRO A 751 -39.79 16.70 -2.02
CA PRO A 751 -39.49 15.47 -2.74
C PRO A 751 -39.55 14.16 -1.93
#